data_AF-A0A9W2VSY7-F1
#
_entry.id   AF-A0A9W2VSY7-F1
#
_cell.length_a   1.000
_cell.length_b   1.000
_cell.length_c   1.000
_cell.angle_alpha   90.00
_cell.angle_beta   90.00
_cell.angle_gamma   90.00
#
_symmetry.space_group_name_H-M   'P 1'
#
loop_
_entity.id
_entity.type
_entity.pdbx_description
1 polymer ?
#
loop_
_entity_poly.entity_id
_entity_poly.type
_entity_poly.pdbx_seq_one_letter_code
_entity_poly.pdbx_strand_id
1 'polypeptide(L)'
;MEAGPTWEPEAWGSSGGWPAPRGARAGPSLSSVLNELPSAATLRYRGPGVLPWGASGEEEEDGESNVQAMAEAAQKELGEPIPSRELPWPMQARRTHRQSHARDKVAQGSGSRVAQWALWLRRSKEKTQERLHTLQPWAWTLKRIGGQFGAGTESYFSLLRFLLLLNVLASVLKACMTLLPTWLEGTPPGPPGPDTSSPCGFYNPDPQGLVTFPTHLFSLLSGVGFLEWSPLFYGFYPPRQHLAVTYLCSVFVIGLLHLVLILHRSVSGLKQTLLAESGVLTSYSHRVFSAWDFGLRGDVHVRLRHRIILYELQVELEEAVVRRQAAVRTLSQQAKVWSVRVLLNLLVIALLGAAFYGVYWATGATVKLQETPLVQQMPLVKLGVDYLPSIFISGVNFLLPPVFKLIAPLEGYTRSRQIVFILLRTVFLRLASLLVLLFSLWNQITCGGNAEAEECKTCGYKYKELPCWETRLGQEMYKLLIFDLLTGLAVMLLIQFPRKLLCGLCPGPLGRTVGTQEFQVPDEVLGLIYAQTVVWVGSFFCPLLPMLNTVKFLLLFYFKKFTLFSTCSPASRTFRAATVNFFFPLVLLLGLTISAVPVLYSIFLIPPSKLCGPFRGQSSIWAKIPESISSLPRITQNFLFFLGTQAFAVPLLLISSILMVYTLVLANSYGRLISELKRQIEMEAQNKVFLAQRAVALSSASGAL
;
A
#
# COMPACT_ATOMS: atom_id res chain seq x y z
N MET A 1 4.71 68.07 -5.93
CA MET A 1 5.22 66.71 -5.63
C MET A 1 4.50 65.76 -6.56
N GLU A 2 5.31 64.97 -7.27
CA GLU A 2 5.05 64.42 -8.59
C GLU A 2 3.92 63.39 -8.64
N ALA A 3 3.02 63.59 -9.60
CA ALA A 3 2.19 62.54 -10.18
C ALA A 3 2.75 62.27 -11.58
N GLY A 4 3.10 61.01 -11.84
CA GLY A 4 3.78 60.58 -13.07
C GLY A 4 2.89 60.66 -14.31
N PRO A 5 3.49 60.84 -15.51
CA PRO A 5 2.74 60.76 -16.75
C PRO A 5 2.71 59.33 -17.30
N THR A 6 1.49 58.87 -17.53
CA THR A 6 1.09 57.85 -18.49
C THR A 6 1.60 58.19 -19.90
N TRP A 7 2.26 57.23 -20.57
CA TRP A 7 2.59 57.32 -21.99
C TRP A 7 1.71 56.35 -22.77
N GLU A 8 0.86 56.91 -23.65
CA GLU A 8 0.24 56.19 -24.76
C GLU A 8 1.19 56.13 -25.97
N PRO A 9 1.01 55.17 -26.89
CA PRO A 9 1.98 54.86 -27.93
C PRO A 9 1.71 55.61 -29.24
N GLU A 10 2.65 56.43 -29.70
CA GLU A 10 2.61 57.06 -31.03
C GLU A 10 3.07 56.10 -32.14
N ALA A 11 2.29 56.13 -33.22
CA ALA A 11 2.45 55.36 -34.44
C ALA A 11 3.66 55.83 -35.26
N TRP A 12 4.51 54.87 -35.66
CA TRP A 12 5.60 55.13 -36.60
C TRP A 12 5.07 55.29 -38.04
N GLY A 13 5.16 56.52 -38.53
CA GLY A 13 5.08 56.86 -39.95
C GLY A 13 6.39 56.57 -40.67
N SER A 14 6.25 56.00 -41.86
CA SER A 14 7.31 55.71 -42.84
C SER A 14 7.84 56.98 -43.52
N SER A 15 9.16 57.21 -43.52
CA SER A 15 9.88 57.76 -44.68
C SER A 15 11.41 57.69 -44.49
N GLY A 16 12.13 57.50 -45.60
CA GLY A 16 13.47 58.07 -45.76
C GLY A 16 14.64 57.11 -45.61
N GLY A 17 15.13 56.62 -46.76
CA GLY A 17 16.30 55.76 -46.98
C GLY A 17 17.50 55.93 -46.04
N TRP A 18 17.91 54.81 -45.45
CA TRP A 18 19.22 54.64 -44.84
C TRP A 18 20.22 54.12 -45.88
N PRO A 19 21.47 54.62 -45.89
CA PRO A 19 22.52 54.09 -46.75
C PRO A 19 22.86 52.64 -46.35
N ALA A 20 23.14 51.80 -47.34
CA ALA A 20 23.44 50.38 -47.18
C ALA A 20 24.45 50.13 -46.04
N PRO A 21 24.20 49.16 -45.14
CA PRO A 21 25.14 48.85 -44.08
C PRO A 21 26.39 48.22 -44.72
N ARG A 22 27.54 48.84 -44.50
CA ARG A 22 28.84 48.18 -44.65
C ARG A 22 28.80 46.87 -43.86
N GLY A 23 29.21 45.78 -44.51
CA GLY A 23 29.14 44.43 -43.97
C GLY A 23 29.70 44.34 -42.56
N ALA A 24 28.81 44.18 -41.59
CA ALA A 24 29.18 43.62 -40.30
C ALA A 24 29.46 42.14 -40.54
N ARG A 25 30.71 41.72 -40.32
CA ARG A 25 31.05 40.30 -40.20
C ARG A 25 30.11 39.71 -39.15
N ALA A 26 29.28 38.74 -39.57
CA ALA A 26 28.48 37.95 -38.66
C ALA A 26 29.46 37.24 -37.71
N GLY A 27 29.49 37.69 -36.46
CA GLY A 27 30.04 36.87 -35.39
C GLY A 27 29.30 35.52 -35.37
N PRO A 28 29.97 34.43 -34.97
CA PRO A 28 29.35 33.12 -34.93
C PRO A 28 28.05 33.17 -34.12
N SER A 29 26.94 32.72 -34.72
CA SER A 29 25.66 32.67 -34.01
C SER A 29 25.81 31.88 -32.72
N LEU A 30 25.02 32.20 -31.69
CA LEU A 30 25.05 31.50 -30.40
C LEU A 30 24.90 29.97 -30.59
N SER A 31 24.25 29.54 -31.68
CA SER A 31 24.14 28.14 -32.10
C SER A 31 25.44 27.51 -32.63
N SER A 32 26.31 28.26 -33.31
CA SER A 32 27.61 27.74 -33.78
C SER A 32 28.64 27.71 -32.65
N VAL A 33 28.61 28.69 -31.72
CA VAL A 33 29.46 28.66 -30.51
C VAL A 33 29.05 27.52 -29.57
N LEU A 34 27.74 27.25 -29.44
CA LEU A 34 27.23 26.09 -28.68
C LEU A 34 27.67 24.74 -29.29
N ASN A 35 27.85 24.67 -30.61
CA ASN A 35 28.32 23.48 -31.32
C ASN A 35 29.85 23.26 -31.22
N GLU A 36 30.62 24.30 -30.88
CA GLU A 36 32.07 24.21 -30.70
C GLU A 36 32.49 23.95 -29.24
N LEU A 37 31.56 24.06 -28.28
CA LEU A 37 31.83 23.69 -26.90
C LEU A 37 32.17 22.18 -26.80
N PRO A 38 33.13 21.78 -25.93
CA PRO A 38 33.46 20.37 -25.72
C PRO A 38 32.28 19.53 -25.19
N SER A 39 31.20 20.17 -24.74
CA SER A 39 29.91 19.53 -24.40
C SER A 39 29.13 19.04 -25.63
N ALA A 40 29.25 19.69 -26.80
CA ALA A 40 28.75 19.17 -28.07
C ALA A 40 29.69 18.07 -28.63
N ALA A 41 30.98 18.12 -28.30
CA ALA A 41 31.91 17.01 -28.56
C ALA A 41 31.65 15.79 -27.65
N THR A 42 31.06 15.94 -26.46
CA THR A 42 30.54 14.79 -25.69
C THR A 42 29.26 14.19 -26.28
N LEU A 43 28.52 14.93 -27.13
CA LEU A 43 27.51 14.32 -28.01
C LEU A 43 28.13 13.56 -29.20
N ARG A 44 29.41 13.83 -29.54
CA ARG A 44 30.22 13.04 -30.49
C ARG A 44 30.81 11.77 -29.87
N TYR A 45 30.71 11.57 -28.54
CA TYR A 45 31.04 10.31 -27.87
C TYR A 45 29.81 9.37 -27.78
N ARG A 46 29.03 9.29 -28.87
CA ARG A 46 28.40 8.01 -29.22
C ARG A 46 29.52 7.20 -29.87
N GLY A 47 29.74 5.97 -29.41
CA GLY A 47 30.85 5.10 -29.85
C GLY A 47 31.04 5.02 -31.36
N PRO A 48 32.17 4.45 -31.83
CA PRO A 48 32.66 4.62 -33.19
C PRO A 48 31.57 4.32 -34.24
N GLY A 49 31.34 5.24 -35.18
CA GLY A 49 30.49 4.99 -36.36
C GLY A 49 29.15 5.74 -36.47
N VAL A 50 28.97 6.93 -35.89
CA VAL A 50 27.82 7.79 -36.23
C VAL A 50 28.23 8.81 -37.28
N LEU A 51 27.77 8.61 -38.53
CA LEU A 51 27.92 9.60 -39.60
C LEU A 51 27.20 10.91 -39.22
N PRO A 52 27.79 12.08 -39.53
CA PRO A 52 27.17 13.37 -39.24
C PRO A 52 25.83 13.52 -39.97
N TRP A 53 24.89 14.21 -39.34
CA TRP A 53 23.63 14.57 -39.99
C TRP A 53 23.93 15.43 -41.23
N GLY A 54 23.74 14.86 -42.43
CA GLY A 54 23.97 15.53 -43.72
C GLY A 54 24.85 14.80 -44.74
N ALA A 55 25.43 13.63 -44.45
CA ALA A 55 26.20 12.89 -45.45
C ALA A 55 25.28 12.09 -46.39
N SER A 56 25.30 12.44 -47.68
CA SER A 56 24.70 11.68 -48.78
C SER A 56 25.35 10.29 -48.88
N GLY A 57 24.51 9.26 -48.93
CA GLY A 57 24.93 7.86 -48.92
C GLY A 57 25.42 7.40 -50.29
N GLU A 58 26.61 6.81 -50.28
CA GLU A 58 27.14 5.84 -51.24
C GLU A 58 28.19 5.01 -50.46
N GLU A 59 28.31 3.71 -50.80
CA GLU A 59 29.14 2.65 -50.18
C GLU A 59 28.38 1.72 -49.18
N GLU A 60 27.81 0.62 -49.72
CA GLU A 60 26.96 -0.34 -48.98
C GLU A 60 27.57 -1.75 -48.79
N GLU A 61 28.85 -2.01 -49.10
CA GLU A 61 29.40 -3.39 -48.99
C GLU A 61 30.29 -3.68 -47.76
N ASP A 62 30.87 -2.68 -47.09
CA ASP A 62 31.80 -2.91 -45.94
C ASP A 62 31.14 -2.86 -44.54
N GLY A 63 29.81 -2.68 -44.46
CA GLY A 63 29.09 -2.42 -43.22
C GLY A 63 28.90 -3.62 -42.28
N GLU A 64 28.72 -4.84 -42.81
CA GLU A 64 28.36 -6.01 -41.97
C GLU A 64 29.53 -6.54 -41.14
N SER A 65 30.74 -6.52 -41.69
CA SER A 65 31.98 -6.92 -41.00
C SER A 65 32.27 -6.04 -39.79
N ASN A 66 32.11 -4.72 -39.95
CA ASN A 66 32.46 -3.73 -38.94
C ASN A 66 31.45 -3.73 -37.76
N VAL A 67 30.18 -3.99 -38.04
CA VAL A 67 29.12 -4.12 -37.02
C VAL A 67 29.32 -5.37 -36.15
N GLN A 68 29.84 -6.46 -36.72
CA GLN A 68 30.10 -7.69 -35.98
C GLN A 68 31.32 -7.56 -35.05
N ALA A 69 32.41 -6.94 -35.53
CA ALA A 69 33.58 -6.61 -34.71
C ALA A 69 33.25 -5.61 -33.57
N MET A 70 32.38 -4.62 -33.82
CA MET A 70 31.91 -3.68 -32.80
C MET A 70 31.10 -4.35 -31.68
N ALA A 71 30.26 -5.34 -32.02
CA ALA A 71 29.45 -6.05 -31.04
C ALA A 71 30.31 -6.94 -30.12
N GLU A 72 31.34 -7.58 -30.67
CA GLU A 72 32.27 -8.43 -29.92
C GLU A 72 33.21 -7.61 -29.01
N ALA A 73 33.65 -6.43 -29.45
CA ALA A 73 34.46 -5.52 -28.64
C ALA A 73 33.68 -4.95 -27.45
N ALA A 74 32.41 -4.56 -27.65
CA ALA A 74 31.56 -4.03 -26.57
C ALA A 74 31.20 -5.09 -25.50
N GLN A 75 31.19 -6.37 -25.87
CA GLN A 75 30.90 -7.47 -24.95
C GLN A 75 32.07 -7.81 -24.03
N LYS A 76 33.30 -7.44 -24.41
CA LYS A 76 34.50 -7.63 -23.59
C LYS A 76 34.61 -6.63 -22.43
N GLU A 77 33.97 -5.46 -22.53
CA GLU A 77 34.02 -4.42 -21.49
C GLU A 77 32.87 -4.49 -20.46
N LEU A 78 31.74 -5.11 -20.79
CA LEU A 78 30.55 -5.10 -19.94
C LEU A 78 30.34 -6.47 -19.27
N GLY A 79 30.91 -6.62 -18.06
CA GLY A 79 30.96 -7.87 -17.30
C GLY A 79 29.61 -8.50 -16.85
N GLU A 80 28.46 -7.94 -17.20
CA GLU A 80 27.14 -8.56 -16.99
C GLU A 80 26.18 -8.29 -18.17
N PRO A 81 25.36 -9.27 -18.60
CA PRO A 81 24.52 -9.14 -19.78
C PRO A 81 23.28 -8.26 -19.50
N ILE A 82 23.35 -7.00 -19.91
CA ILE A 82 22.19 -6.08 -19.93
C ILE A 82 21.23 -6.49 -21.07
N PRO A 83 19.90 -6.46 -20.87
CA PRO A 83 18.95 -6.74 -21.95
C PRO A 83 19.17 -5.80 -23.15
N SER A 84 19.34 -6.36 -24.36
CA SER A 84 19.52 -5.63 -25.64
C SER A 84 18.50 -4.51 -25.92
N ARG A 85 17.37 -4.51 -25.21
CA ARG A 85 16.29 -3.52 -25.31
C ARG A 85 16.62 -2.19 -24.61
N GLU A 86 17.54 -2.22 -23.65
CA GLU A 86 17.96 -1.07 -22.84
C GLU A 86 19.24 -0.40 -23.38
N LEU A 87 19.97 -1.10 -24.26
CA LEU A 87 21.15 -0.56 -24.95
C LEU A 87 20.74 0.40 -26.07
N PRO A 88 21.37 1.58 -26.22
CA PRO A 88 21.02 2.58 -27.22
C PRO A 88 21.56 2.21 -28.62
N TRP A 89 21.30 0.98 -29.07
CA TRP A 89 21.78 0.44 -30.34
C TRP A 89 20.76 0.60 -31.48
N PRO A 90 21.22 0.85 -32.72
CA PRO A 90 20.38 0.81 -33.90
C PRO A 90 19.75 -0.59 -34.10
N MET A 91 18.59 -0.63 -34.78
CA MET A 91 17.78 -1.85 -34.93
C MET A 91 18.52 -3.00 -35.64
N GLN A 92 19.43 -2.70 -36.57
CA GLN A 92 20.25 -3.71 -37.26
C GLN A 92 21.23 -4.40 -36.31
N ALA A 93 21.99 -3.65 -35.50
CA ALA A 93 22.90 -4.20 -34.49
C ALA A 93 22.16 -5.05 -33.43
N ARG A 94 20.91 -4.70 -33.11
CA ARG A 94 20.05 -5.52 -32.23
C ARG A 94 19.61 -6.83 -32.88
N ARG A 95 19.43 -6.87 -34.20
CA ARG A 95 19.06 -8.10 -34.93
C ARG A 95 20.25 -9.05 -35.05
N THR A 96 21.44 -8.53 -35.38
CA THR A 96 22.67 -9.33 -35.49
C THR A 96 23.08 -9.91 -34.13
N HIS A 97 23.02 -9.12 -33.06
CA HIS A 97 23.25 -9.61 -31.69
C HIS A 97 22.24 -10.71 -31.28
N ARG A 98 20.97 -10.63 -31.70
CA ARG A 98 20.01 -11.72 -31.42
C ARG A 98 20.33 -13.00 -32.19
N GLN A 99 20.88 -12.88 -33.40
CA GLN A 99 21.28 -14.01 -34.22
C GLN A 99 22.57 -14.66 -33.72
N SER A 100 23.58 -13.88 -33.30
CA SER A 100 24.81 -14.41 -32.69
C SER A 100 24.51 -15.12 -31.37
N HIS A 101 23.72 -14.50 -30.50
CA HIS A 101 23.35 -15.07 -29.21
C HIS A 101 22.44 -16.31 -29.33
N ALA A 102 21.75 -16.47 -30.46
CA ALA A 102 21.01 -17.68 -30.81
C ALA A 102 21.95 -18.80 -31.30
N ARG A 103 23.01 -18.47 -32.06
CA ARG A 103 24.06 -19.43 -32.47
C ARG A 103 24.89 -19.91 -31.27
N ASP A 104 25.27 -19.02 -30.36
CA ASP A 104 26.05 -19.37 -29.16
C ASP A 104 25.28 -20.29 -28.20
N LYS A 105 23.96 -20.10 -28.11
CA LYS A 105 23.08 -20.99 -27.34
C LYS A 105 22.92 -22.39 -27.94
N VAL A 106 23.15 -22.54 -29.24
CA VAL A 106 23.14 -23.84 -29.94
C VAL A 106 24.50 -24.54 -29.78
N ALA A 107 25.61 -23.79 -29.72
CA ALA A 107 26.95 -24.33 -29.53
C ALA A 107 27.25 -24.79 -28.08
N GLN A 108 26.60 -24.21 -27.06
CA GLN A 108 26.79 -24.58 -25.63
C GLN A 108 26.01 -25.83 -25.16
N GLY A 109 25.60 -26.72 -26.07
CA GLY A 109 24.87 -27.96 -25.76
C GLY A 109 25.69 -29.06 -25.06
N SER A 110 26.99 -28.87 -24.85
CA SER A 110 27.91 -29.86 -24.28
C SER A 110 28.39 -29.48 -22.87
N GLY A 111 27.45 -29.29 -21.94
CA GLY A 111 27.74 -28.98 -20.53
C GLY A 111 27.29 -30.09 -19.58
N SER A 112 28.01 -30.27 -18.46
CA SER A 112 27.72 -31.29 -17.44
C SER A 112 26.28 -31.23 -16.92
N ARG A 113 25.77 -32.36 -16.39
CA ARG A 113 24.39 -32.51 -15.89
C ARG A 113 23.97 -31.38 -14.93
N VAL A 114 24.87 -30.85 -14.10
CA VAL A 114 24.59 -29.75 -13.15
C VAL A 114 24.26 -28.44 -13.87
N ALA A 115 24.96 -28.12 -14.97
CA ALA A 115 24.68 -26.93 -15.78
C ALA A 115 23.34 -27.06 -16.53
N GLN A 116 22.97 -28.26 -16.98
CA GLN A 116 21.66 -28.53 -17.56
C GLN A 116 20.52 -28.37 -16.54
N TRP A 117 20.71 -28.86 -15.31
CA TRP A 117 19.73 -28.66 -14.23
C TRP A 117 19.57 -27.18 -13.86
N ALA A 118 20.67 -26.42 -13.76
CA ALA A 118 20.63 -24.98 -13.51
C ALA A 118 19.92 -24.21 -14.64
N LEU A 119 20.19 -24.57 -15.90
CA LEU A 119 19.49 -23.99 -17.06
C LEU A 119 18.01 -24.34 -17.09
N TRP A 120 17.63 -25.58 -16.74
CA TRP A 120 16.23 -25.99 -16.66
C TRP A 120 15.49 -25.24 -15.53
N LEU A 121 16.13 -25.08 -14.36
CA LEU A 121 15.57 -24.27 -13.27
C LEU A 121 15.38 -22.80 -13.68
N ARG A 122 16.36 -22.23 -14.39
CA ARG A 122 16.31 -20.85 -14.89
C ARG A 122 15.21 -20.68 -15.95
N ARG A 123 15.11 -21.60 -16.92
CA ARG A 123 14.05 -21.62 -17.93
C ARG A 123 12.67 -21.85 -17.32
N SER A 124 12.57 -22.70 -16.31
CA SER A 124 11.33 -22.91 -15.55
C SER A 124 10.95 -21.62 -14.85
N LYS A 125 11.85 -21.00 -14.08
CA LYS A 125 11.63 -19.71 -13.43
C LYS A 125 11.20 -18.62 -14.41
N GLU A 126 11.85 -18.50 -15.56
CA GLU A 126 11.50 -17.54 -16.62
C GLU A 126 10.09 -17.84 -17.19
N LYS A 127 9.77 -19.11 -17.50
CA LYS A 127 8.42 -19.51 -17.96
C LYS A 127 7.34 -19.30 -16.91
N THR A 128 7.62 -19.57 -15.64
CA THR A 128 6.68 -19.33 -14.54
C THR A 128 6.48 -17.84 -14.34
N GLN A 129 7.55 -17.04 -14.43
CA GLN A 129 7.49 -15.59 -14.35
C GLN A 129 6.71 -15.00 -15.53
N GLU A 130 6.92 -15.49 -16.75
CA GLU A 130 6.18 -15.08 -17.95
C GLU A 130 4.70 -15.46 -17.87
N ARG A 131 4.37 -16.70 -17.44
CA ARG A 131 2.99 -17.11 -17.13
C ARG A 131 2.36 -16.22 -16.05
N LEU A 132 3.10 -15.91 -14.99
CA LEU A 132 2.64 -15.03 -13.90
C LEU A 132 2.41 -13.59 -14.39
N HIS A 133 3.22 -13.12 -15.34
CA HIS A 133 3.04 -11.82 -16.00
C HIS A 133 1.81 -11.81 -16.92
N THR A 134 1.55 -12.88 -17.67
CA THR A 134 0.33 -13.01 -18.50
C THR A 134 -0.94 -13.22 -17.68
N LEU A 135 -0.83 -13.87 -16.51
CA LEU A 135 -1.93 -14.11 -15.58
C LEU A 135 -2.29 -12.88 -14.74
N GLN A 136 -1.61 -11.73 -14.90
CA GLN A 136 -1.92 -10.54 -14.12
C GLN A 136 -3.31 -10.00 -14.48
N PRO A 137 -4.33 -10.20 -13.60
CA PRO A 137 -5.65 -9.72 -13.92
C PRO A 137 -5.65 -8.19 -13.91
N TRP A 138 -6.41 -7.61 -14.84
CA TRP A 138 -6.62 -6.16 -15.00
C TRP A 138 -5.36 -5.31 -15.25
N ALA A 139 -4.24 -5.90 -15.69
CA ALA A 139 -3.00 -5.15 -15.96
C ALA A 139 -3.20 -3.97 -16.93
N TRP A 140 -3.97 -4.19 -18.02
CA TRP A 140 -4.31 -3.13 -18.97
C TRP A 140 -5.24 -2.08 -18.36
N THR A 141 -6.19 -2.48 -17.50
CA THR A 141 -7.10 -1.55 -16.81
C THR A 141 -6.33 -0.64 -15.86
N LEU A 142 -5.35 -1.16 -15.11
CA LEU A 142 -4.47 -0.35 -14.25
C LEU A 142 -3.67 0.67 -15.07
N LYS A 143 -3.06 0.24 -16.18
CA LYS A 143 -2.33 1.16 -17.07
C LYS A 143 -3.22 2.27 -17.61
N ARG A 144 -4.46 1.95 -17.99
CA ARG A 144 -5.43 2.95 -18.45
C ARG A 144 -5.81 3.94 -17.34
N ILE A 145 -6.03 3.45 -16.12
CA ILE A 145 -6.33 4.30 -14.96
C ILE A 145 -5.14 5.21 -14.63
N GLY A 146 -3.93 4.66 -14.60
CA GLY A 146 -2.70 5.44 -14.36
C GLY A 146 -2.47 6.53 -15.42
N GLY A 147 -2.74 6.22 -16.69
CA GLY A 147 -2.62 7.18 -17.79
C GLY A 147 -3.61 8.35 -17.71
N GLN A 148 -4.84 8.13 -17.24
CA GLN A 148 -5.88 9.16 -17.20
C GLN A 148 -6.01 9.91 -15.87
N PHE A 149 -5.78 9.22 -14.75
CA PHE A 149 -6.02 9.73 -13.40
C PHE A 149 -4.74 9.84 -12.56
N GLY A 150 -3.59 9.43 -13.10
CA GLY A 150 -2.27 9.56 -12.48
C GLY A 150 -1.83 8.35 -11.64
N ALA A 151 -0.54 8.34 -11.31
CA ALA A 151 0.15 7.26 -10.60
C ALA A 151 -0.39 6.98 -9.18
N GLY A 152 -0.95 7.99 -8.49
CA GLY A 152 -1.56 7.80 -7.17
C GLY A 152 -2.79 6.88 -7.22
N THR A 153 -3.68 7.12 -8.18
CA THR A 153 -4.89 6.31 -8.40
C THR A 153 -4.52 4.90 -8.87
N GLU A 154 -3.51 4.76 -9.74
CA GLU A 154 -2.96 3.46 -10.12
C GLU A 154 -2.44 2.67 -8.92
N SER A 155 -1.71 3.33 -8.00
CA SER A 155 -1.17 2.69 -6.80
C SER A 155 -2.28 2.14 -5.89
N TYR A 156 -3.42 2.83 -5.77
CA TYR A 156 -4.60 2.31 -5.08
C TYR A 156 -5.11 1.00 -5.70
N PHE A 157 -5.36 0.96 -7.02
CA PHE A 157 -5.84 -0.27 -7.67
C PHE A 157 -4.79 -1.37 -7.68
N SER A 158 -3.50 -1.03 -7.73
CA SER A 158 -2.41 -1.99 -7.55
C SER A 158 -2.42 -2.59 -6.15
N LEU A 159 -2.66 -1.79 -5.12
CA LEU A 159 -2.73 -2.27 -3.73
C LEU A 159 -3.98 -3.13 -3.53
N LEU A 160 -5.14 -2.70 -4.03
CA LEU A 160 -6.39 -3.46 -3.97
C LEU A 160 -6.24 -4.83 -4.65
N ARG A 161 -5.61 -4.88 -5.83
CA ARG A 161 -5.32 -6.15 -6.52
C ARG A 161 -4.39 -7.04 -5.68
N PHE A 162 -3.34 -6.47 -5.09
CA PHE A 162 -2.42 -7.22 -4.23
C PHE A 162 -3.13 -7.81 -3.02
N LEU A 163 -3.95 -7.01 -2.32
CA LEU A 163 -4.74 -7.46 -1.19
C LEU A 163 -5.78 -8.51 -1.58
N LEU A 164 -6.43 -8.36 -2.74
CA LEU A 164 -7.35 -9.37 -3.26
C LEU A 164 -6.65 -10.72 -3.47
N LEU A 165 -5.48 -10.74 -4.13
CA LEU A 165 -4.70 -11.97 -4.33
C LEU A 165 -4.24 -12.59 -3.01
N LEU A 166 -3.87 -11.76 -2.04
CA LEU A 166 -3.45 -12.18 -0.72
C LEU A 166 -4.61 -12.82 0.08
N ASN A 167 -5.83 -12.30 -0.04
CA ASN A 167 -7.02 -12.93 0.56
C ASN A 167 -7.45 -14.21 -0.18
N VAL A 168 -7.34 -14.25 -1.52
CA VAL A 168 -7.57 -15.49 -2.30
C VAL A 168 -6.62 -16.58 -1.81
N LEU A 169 -5.32 -16.27 -1.72
CA LEU A 169 -4.31 -17.21 -1.24
C LEU A 169 -4.60 -17.70 0.18
N ALA A 170 -4.98 -16.80 1.09
CA ALA A 170 -5.39 -17.15 2.45
C ALA A 170 -6.63 -18.07 2.47
N SER A 171 -7.64 -17.76 1.64
CA SER A 171 -8.86 -18.54 1.55
C SER A 171 -8.62 -19.95 1.02
N VAL A 172 -7.76 -20.11 0.00
CA VAL A 172 -7.37 -21.41 -0.55
C VAL A 172 -6.58 -22.20 0.49
N LEU A 173 -5.61 -21.58 1.18
CA LEU A 173 -4.85 -22.24 2.22
C LEU A 173 -5.74 -22.70 3.40
N LYS A 174 -6.70 -21.88 3.83
CA LYS A 174 -7.69 -22.28 4.84
C LYS A 174 -8.58 -23.41 4.32
N ALA A 175 -9.10 -23.31 3.10
CA ALA A 175 -9.90 -24.37 2.50
C ALA A 175 -9.16 -25.72 2.44
N CYS A 176 -7.89 -25.71 2.04
CA CYS A 176 -7.06 -26.91 1.96
C CYS A 176 -6.65 -27.45 3.33
N MET A 177 -6.31 -26.60 4.30
CA MET A 177 -5.74 -27.04 5.59
C MET A 177 -6.77 -27.26 6.68
N THR A 178 -7.95 -26.64 6.61
CA THR A 178 -8.97 -26.76 7.68
C THR A 178 -10.25 -27.41 7.18
N LEU A 179 -10.83 -26.89 6.09
CA LEU A 179 -12.11 -27.41 5.57
C LEU A 179 -11.95 -28.81 4.98
N LEU A 180 -11.01 -29.00 4.06
CA LEU A 180 -10.83 -30.28 3.38
C LEU A 180 -10.62 -31.46 4.37
N PRO A 181 -9.76 -31.35 5.42
CA PRO A 181 -9.66 -32.40 6.44
C PRO A 181 -10.95 -32.61 7.24
N THR A 182 -11.74 -31.56 7.51
CA THR A 182 -13.00 -31.72 8.26
C THR A 182 -13.98 -32.65 7.54
N TRP A 183 -14.09 -32.47 6.22
CA TRP A 183 -14.97 -33.28 5.35
C TRP A 183 -14.41 -34.68 5.09
N LEU A 184 -13.08 -34.83 4.99
CA LEU A 184 -12.44 -36.13 4.72
C LEU A 184 -12.41 -37.05 5.94
N GLU A 185 -12.25 -36.52 7.15
CA GLU A 185 -12.14 -37.32 8.38
C GLU A 185 -13.50 -37.80 8.95
N GLY A 186 -14.63 -37.44 8.33
CA GLY A 186 -15.96 -37.96 8.69
C GLY A 186 -17.10 -36.98 8.43
N THR A 187 -18.33 -37.39 8.76
CA THR A 187 -19.52 -36.54 8.61
C THR A 187 -19.39 -35.24 9.41
N PRO A 188 -19.90 -34.11 8.89
CA PRO A 188 -19.90 -32.85 9.63
C PRO A 188 -20.64 -33.03 10.97
N PRO A 189 -20.11 -32.49 12.07
CA PRO A 189 -20.72 -32.66 13.38
C PRO A 189 -22.09 -31.99 13.41
N GLY A 190 -23.09 -32.72 13.89
CA GLY A 190 -24.36 -32.12 14.31
C GLY A 190 -24.14 -31.16 15.48
N PRO A 191 -25.07 -30.22 15.72
CA PRO A 191 -25.01 -29.35 16.89
C PRO A 191 -24.95 -30.19 18.17
N PRO A 192 -24.24 -29.71 19.22
CA PRO A 192 -24.14 -30.45 20.47
C PRO A 192 -25.53 -30.70 21.07
N GLY A 193 -25.84 -31.95 21.35
CA GLY A 193 -27.12 -32.35 21.94
C GLY A 193 -27.26 -31.90 23.40
N PRO A 194 -28.52 -31.78 23.90
CA PRO A 194 -28.83 -31.34 25.27
C PRO A 194 -28.24 -32.20 26.40
N ASP A 195 -27.78 -33.42 26.10
CA ASP A 195 -27.50 -34.44 27.12
C ASP A 195 -26.04 -34.47 27.62
N THR A 196 -25.18 -33.54 27.19
CA THR A 196 -23.83 -33.40 27.77
C THR A 196 -23.86 -32.47 28.98
N SER A 197 -23.96 -33.06 30.19
CA SER A 197 -23.80 -32.35 31.46
C SER A 197 -22.37 -31.81 31.61
N SER A 198 -22.12 -30.60 31.11
CA SER A 198 -20.84 -29.91 31.32
C SER A 198 -20.95 -28.95 32.51
N PRO A 199 -19.89 -28.81 33.34
CA PRO A 199 -19.87 -27.82 34.42
C PRO A 199 -19.93 -26.37 33.90
N CYS A 200 -19.73 -26.17 32.59
CA CYS A 200 -19.77 -24.88 31.90
C CYS A 200 -21.12 -24.57 31.25
N GLY A 201 -22.17 -25.35 31.54
CA GLY A 201 -23.52 -25.13 31.03
C GLY A 201 -23.82 -25.89 29.72
N PHE A 202 -24.82 -25.41 28.99
CA PHE A 202 -25.30 -26.00 27.73
C PHE A 202 -25.19 -24.98 26.60
N TYR A 203 -24.86 -25.46 25.40
CA TYR A 203 -24.77 -24.65 24.18
C TYR A 203 -25.71 -25.24 23.13
N ASN A 204 -26.75 -24.49 22.75
CA ASN A 204 -27.63 -24.85 21.64
C ASN A 204 -27.59 -23.77 20.56
N PRO A 205 -26.99 -24.05 19.39
CA PRO A 205 -26.97 -23.11 18.29
C PRO A 205 -28.29 -23.10 17.47
N ASP A 206 -29.19 -24.08 17.67
CA ASP A 206 -30.44 -24.15 16.90
C ASP A 206 -31.52 -23.20 17.48
N PRO A 207 -32.12 -22.32 16.65
CA PRO A 207 -33.30 -21.57 17.06
C PRO A 207 -34.50 -22.52 17.20
N GLN A 208 -35.13 -22.53 18.37
CA GLN A 208 -36.39 -23.26 18.56
C GLN A 208 -37.53 -22.55 17.79
N GLY A 209 -38.06 -23.18 16.73
CA GLY A 209 -39.33 -22.80 16.08
C GLY A 209 -39.29 -22.54 14.55
N LEU A 210 -40.45 -22.27 13.95
CA LEU A 210 -40.56 -21.81 12.56
C LEU A 210 -40.06 -20.37 12.45
N VAL A 211 -38.94 -20.19 11.75
CA VAL A 211 -38.26 -18.89 11.58
C VAL A 211 -38.81 -18.20 10.32
N THR A 212 -39.14 -16.90 10.40
CA THR A 212 -39.68 -16.12 9.28
C THR A 212 -38.58 -15.62 8.35
N PHE A 213 -38.85 -15.41 7.05
CA PHE A 213 -37.84 -14.94 6.08
C PHE A 213 -37.02 -13.71 6.51
N PRO A 214 -37.60 -12.64 7.12
CA PRO A 214 -36.82 -11.51 7.61
C PRO A 214 -35.81 -11.88 8.70
N THR A 215 -36.15 -12.86 9.54
CA THR A 215 -35.24 -13.34 10.59
C THR A 215 -34.07 -14.13 10.01
N HIS A 216 -34.24 -14.84 8.89
CA HIS A 216 -33.11 -15.42 8.14
C HIS A 216 -32.19 -14.35 7.54
N LEU A 217 -32.75 -13.26 7.00
CA LEU A 217 -31.94 -12.14 6.49
C LEU A 217 -31.16 -11.45 7.61
N PHE A 218 -31.79 -11.24 8.76
CA PHE A 218 -31.11 -10.64 9.93
C PHE A 218 -30.07 -11.58 10.53
N SER A 219 -30.30 -12.89 10.53
CA SER A 219 -29.29 -13.91 10.85
C SER A 219 -28.11 -13.90 9.88
N LEU A 220 -28.36 -13.67 8.58
CA LEU A 220 -27.30 -13.48 7.58
C LEU A 220 -26.45 -12.24 7.85
N LEU A 221 -27.09 -11.14 8.24
CA LEU A 221 -26.39 -9.91 8.57
C LEU A 221 -25.65 -10.02 9.91
N SER A 222 -26.23 -10.60 10.95
CA SER A 222 -25.59 -10.67 12.28
C SER A 222 -24.56 -11.80 12.41
N GLY A 223 -24.65 -12.85 11.57
CA GLY A 223 -23.87 -14.07 11.73
C GLY A 223 -24.36 -14.98 12.88
N VAL A 224 -25.59 -14.77 13.36
CA VAL A 224 -26.21 -15.49 14.49
C VAL A 224 -27.33 -16.41 13.99
N GLY A 225 -27.66 -17.46 14.73
CA GLY A 225 -28.71 -18.43 14.37
C GLY A 225 -28.18 -19.50 13.44
N PHE A 226 -28.82 -19.75 12.29
CA PHE A 226 -28.39 -20.82 11.36
C PHE A 226 -26.94 -20.70 10.88
N LEU A 227 -26.39 -19.47 10.84
CA LEU A 227 -25.00 -19.23 10.46
C LEU A 227 -24.01 -19.52 11.57
N GLU A 228 -24.44 -19.51 12.83
CA GLU A 228 -23.56 -19.76 13.98
C GLU A 228 -22.96 -21.16 13.92
N TRP A 229 -23.75 -22.16 13.50
CA TRP A 229 -23.30 -23.52 13.21
C TRP A 229 -22.98 -23.72 11.72
N SER A 230 -22.07 -22.91 11.18
CA SER A 230 -21.58 -23.06 9.81
C SER A 230 -20.05 -23.11 9.75
N PRO A 231 -19.45 -23.63 8.65
CA PRO A 231 -17.99 -23.67 8.50
C PRO A 231 -17.31 -22.30 8.52
N LEU A 232 -18.12 -21.23 8.47
CA LEU A 232 -17.68 -19.85 8.60
C LEU A 232 -17.07 -19.59 9.98
N PHE A 233 -17.62 -20.16 11.06
CA PHE A 233 -17.20 -19.89 12.43
C PHE A 233 -16.44 -21.03 13.07
N TYR A 234 -15.62 -20.68 14.05
CA TYR A 234 -14.79 -21.59 14.85
C TYR A 234 -15.61 -22.71 15.52
N GLY A 235 -16.82 -22.42 16.00
CA GLY A 235 -17.64 -23.38 16.75
C GLY A 235 -18.00 -24.67 16.01
N PHE A 236 -18.09 -24.62 14.68
CA PHE A 236 -18.43 -25.75 13.80
C PHE A 236 -17.38 -26.87 13.79
N TYR A 237 -16.11 -26.54 14.02
CA TYR A 237 -15.01 -27.50 13.86
C TYR A 237 -14.93 -28.44 15.07
N PRO A 238 -14.91 -29.78 14.86
CA PRO A 238 -14.91 -30.76 15.94
C PRO A 238 -13.53 -30.91 16.61
N PRO A 239 -13.46 -31.41 17.85
CA PRO A 239 -12.19 -31.61 18.58
C PRO A 239 -11.43 -32.86 18.09
N ARG A 240 -11.01 -32.86 16.82
CA ARG A 240 -10.15 -33.91 16.24
C ARG A 240 -8.67 -33.51 16.37
N GLN A 241 -7.80 -34.47 16.70
CA GLN A 241 -6.38 -34.20 16.97
C GLN A 241 -5.66 -33.59 15.75
N HIS A 242 -5.78 -34.20 14.56
CA HIS A 242 -5.14 -33.70 13.33
C HIS A 242 -5.72 -32.36 12.88
N LEU A 243 -7.05 -32.18 13.00
CA LEU A 243 -7.72 -30.92 12.66
C LEU A 243 -7.24 -29.76 13.55
N ALA A 244 -7.12 -29.97 14.87
CA ALA A 244 -6.67 -28.92 15.79
C ALA A 244 -5.26 -28.42 15.46
N VAL A 245 -4.34 -29.33 15.13
CA VAL A 245 -2.97 -28.98 14.73
C VAL A 245 -2.94 -28.28 13.38
N THR A 246 -3.60 -28.83 12.36
CA THR A 246 -3.65 -28.22 11.02
C THR A 246 -4.33 -26.84 11.05
N TYR A 247 -5.35 -26.68 11.88
CA TYR A 247 -6.00 -25.40 12.15
C TYR A 247 -5.01 -24.37 12.69
N LEU A 248 -4.29 -24.70 13.76
CA LEU A 248 -3.34 -23.78 14.39
C LEU A 248 -2.13 -23.49 13.48
N CYS A 249 -1.55 -24.52 12.85
CA CYS A 249 -0.46 -24.37 11.88
C CYS A 249 -0.86 -23.50 10.68
N SER A 250 -2.10 -23.62 10.19
CA SER A 250 -2.57 -22.80 9.07
C SER A 250 -2.52 -21.30 9.40
N VAL A 251 -2.75 -20.91 10.65
CA VAL A 251 -2.72 -19.51 11.09
C VAL A 251 -1.30 -18.96 11.01
N PHE A 252 -0.32 -19.70 11.54
CA PHE A 252 1.08 -19.31 11.49
C PHE A 252 1.64 -19.31 10.07
N VAL A 253 1.33 -20.33 9.25
CA VAL A 253 1.76 -20.39 7.84
C VAL A 253 1.19 -19.23 7.05
N ILE A 254 -0.10 -18.95 7.19
CA ILE A 254 -0.76 -17.83 6.51
C ILE A 254 -0.17 -16.50 7.01
N GLY A 255 -0.01 -16.31 8.32
CA GLY A 255 0.57 -15.09 8.90
C GLY A 255 2.00 -14.82 8.42
N LEU A 256 2.85 -15.85 8.38
CA LEU A 256 4.22 -15.76 7.86
C LEU A 256 4.24 -15.41 6.36
N LEU A 257 3.38 -16.06 5.58
CA LEU A 257 3.25 -15.80 4.15
C LEU A 257 2.82 -14.34 3.89
N HIS A 258 1.85 -13.83 4.65
CA HIS A 258 1.45 -12.43 4.61
C HIS A 258 2.61 -11.50 4.94
N LEU A 259 3.33 -11.79 6.03
CA LEU A 259 4.50 -11.00 6.45
C LEU A 259 5.54 -10.92 5.34
N VAL A 260 5.93 -12.05 4.75
CA VAL A 260 6.95 -12.11 3.69
C VAL A 260 6.48 -11.35 2.43
N LEU A 261 5.25 -11.56 1.99
CA LEU A 261 4.72 -10.90 0.78
C LEU A 261 4.59 -9.38 0.95
N ILE A 262 4.15 -8.93 2.12
CA ILE A 262 4.03 -7.49 2.43
C ILE A 262 5.43 -6.89 2.58
N LEU A 263 6.34 -7.53 3.30
CA LEU A 263 7.72 -7.08 3.46
C LEU A 263 8.43 -6.93 2.12
N HIS A 264 8.29 -7.91 1.23
CA HIS A 264 8.83 -7.85 -0.13
C HIS A 264 8.32 -6.62 -0.91
N ARG A 265 7.02 -6.32 -0.81
CA ARG A 265 6.42 -5.12 -1.43
C ARG A 265 6.93 -3.83 -0.78
N SER A 266 7.03 -3.78 0.56
CA SER A 266 7.51 -2.61 1.31
C SER A 266 8.96 -2.28 1.00
N VAL A 267 9.85 -3.28 0.95
CA VAL A 267 11.28 -3.10 0.60
C VAL A 267 11.44 -2.62 -0.84
N SER A 268 10.65 -3.18 -1.77
CA SER A 268 10.64 -2.73 -3.16
C SER A 268 10.21 -1.26 -3.27
N GLY A 269 9.21 -0.83 -2.50
CA GLY A 269 8.77 0.56 -2.40
C GLY A 269 9.83 1.47 -1.78
N LEU A 270 10.51 1.01 -0.71
CA LEU A 270 11.58 1.75 -0.04
C LEU A 270 12.77 2.02 -0.98
N LYS A 271 13.16 1.02 -1.78
CA LYS A 271 14.24 1.16 -2.78
C LYS A 271 13.90 2.28 -3.78
N GLN A 272 12.65 2.34 -4.25
CA GLN A 272 12.20 3.39 -5.17
C GLN A 272 12.18 4.77 -4.51
N THR A 273 11.78 4.88 -3.24
CA THR A 273 11.79 6.16 -2.52
C THR A 273 13.19 6.69 -2.30
N LEU A 274 14.14 5.84 -1.89
CA LEU A 274 15.51 6.27 -1.62
C LEU A 274 16.20 6.75 -2.91
N LEU A 275 15.91 6.11 -4.04
CA LEU A 275 16.37 6.56 -5.36
C LEU A 275 15.73 7.90 -5.76
N ALA A 276 14.44 8.12 -5.47
CA ALA A 276 13.76 9.38 -5.79
C ALA A 276 14.20 10.55 -4.90
N GLU A 277 14.44 10.30 -3.60
CA GLU A 277 14.95 11.29 -2.66
C GLU A 277 16.42 11.65 -2.95
N SER A 278 17.16 10.78 -3.64
CA SER A 278 18.52 11.09 -4.07
C SER A 278 18.62 12.22 -5.11
N GLY A 279 17.51 12.60 -5.76
CA GLY A 279 17.42 13.69 -6.74
C GLY A 279 17.22 15.11 -6.15
N VAL A 280 17.44 15.30 -4.84
CA VAL A 280 17.21 16.57 -4.13
C VAL A 280 18.09 17.75 -4.61
N LEU A 281 19.00 17.54 -5.56
CA LEU A 281 19.80 18.63 -6.15
C LEU A 281 19.51 18.90 -7.64
N THR A 282 18.35 18.51 -8.17
CA THR A 282 17.93 19.05 -9.46
C THR A 282 17.17 20.34 -9.26
N SER A 283 17.85 21.46 -9.52
CA SER A 283 17.29 22.82 -9.65
C SER A 283 15.94 22.80 -10.37
N TYR A 284 15.05 23.75 -10.04
CA TYR A 284 13.78 23.98 -10.74
C TYR A 284 13.91 23.87 -12.26
N SER A 285 15.07 24.27 -12.83
CA SER A 285 15.41 24.12 -14.23
C SER A 285 15.28 22.67 -14.76
N HIS A 286 15.91 21.70 -14.11
CA HIS A 286 15.84 20.31 -14.57
C HIS A 286 14.41 19.79 -14.55
N ARG A 287 13.58 20.14 -13.56
CA ARG A 287 12.17 19.75 -13.58
C ARG A 287 11.39 20.45 -14.68
N VAL A 288 11.58 21.74 -14.91
CA VAL A 288 10.89 22.46 -15.99
C VAL A 288 11.26 21.87 -17.35
N PHE A 289 12.54 21.58 -17.59
CA PHE A 289 13.02 21.09 -18.89
C PHE A 289 12.85 19.57 -19.10
N SER A 290 12.83 18.75 -18.04
CA SER A 290 12.66 17.28 -18.14
C SER A 290 11.23 16.80 -17.85
N ALA A 291 10.35 17.63 -17.28
CA ALA A 291 8.98 17.22 -17.00
C ALA A 291 8.10 17.17 -18.25
N TRP A 292 8.53 17.77 -19.38
CA TRP A 292 7.73 17.73 -20.60
C TRP A 292 7.90 16.40 -21.35
N ASP A 293 6.78 15.74 -21.63
CA ASP A 293 6.76 14.52 -22.45
C ASP A 293 6.32 14.88 -23.87
N PHE A 294 7.28 14.84 -24.81
CA PHE A 294 7.05 15.13 -26.22
C PHE A 294 6.25 14.04 -26.95
N GLY A 295 6.01 12.89 -26.31
CA GLY A 295 5.17 11.81 -26.85
C GLY A 295 3.67 12.04 -26.69
N LEU A 296 3.25 13.09 -25.98
CA LEU A 296 1.84 13.38 -25.72
C LEU A 296 1.10 13.79 -27.00
N ARG A 297 0.07 13.01 -27.35
CA ARG A 297 -0.84 13.31 -28.47
C ARG A 297 -2.23 13.65 -27.93
N GLY A 298 -2.74 14.82 -28.33
CA GLY A 298 -4.10 15.30 -28.01
C GLY A 298 -4.16 16.44 -26.98
N ASP A 299 -4.97 17.46 -27.28
CA ASP A 299 -5.06 18.72 -26.52
C ASP A 299 -5.43 18.55 -25.05
N VAL A 300 -6.28 17.56 -24.74
CA VAL A 300 -6.70 17.29 -23.37
C VAL A 300 -5.52 16.84 -22.50
N HIS A 301 -4.66 15.96 -23.04
CA HIS A 301 -3.49 15.45 -22.32
C HIS A 301 -2.41 16.52 -22.16
N VAL A 302 -2.22 17.35 -23.18
CA VAL A 302 -1.29 18.49 -23.13
C VAL A 302 -1.72 19.51 -22.07
N ARG A 303 -3.00 19.90 -22.06
CA ARG A 303 -3.56 20.81 -21.04
C ARG A 303 -3.45 20.22 -19.64
N LEU A 304 -3.71 18.92 -19.47
CA LEU A 304 -3.57 18.24 -18.20
C LEU A 304 -2.11 18.25 -17.71
N ARG A 305 -1.15 17.91 -18.59
CA ARG A 305 0.28 17.91 -18.24
C ARG A 305 0.77 19.30 -17.86
N HIS A 306 0.38 20.32 -18.62
CA HIS A 306 0.70 21.71 -18.32
C HIS A 306 0.19 22.11 -16.93
N ARG A 307 -1.07 21.78 -16.63
CA ARG A 307 -1.68 22.06 -15.33
C ARG A 307 -1.01 21.32 -14.17
N ILE A 308 -0.58 20.07 -14.37
CA ILE A 308 0.18 19.30 -13.38
C ILE A 308 1.52 19.99 -13.07
N ILE A 309 2.28 20.38 -14.09
CA ILE A 309 3.58 21.04 -13.91
C ILE A 309 3.42 22.38 -13.18
N LEU A 310 2.41 23.18 -13.55
CA LEU A 310 2.10 24.44 -12.87
C LEU A 310 1.80 24.23 -11.38
N TYR A 311 0.95 23.27 -11.05
CA TYR A 311 0.61 22.99 -9.65
C TYR A 311 1.80 22.45 -8.86
N GLU A 312 2.63 21.59 -9.47
CA GLU A 312 3.82 21.05 -8.81
C GLU A 312 4.80 22.17 -8.44
N LEU A 313 5.06 23.10 -9.36
CA LEU A 313 5.91 24.26 -9.13
C LEU A 313 5.30 25.23 -8.11
N GLN A 314 3.98 25.48 -8.19
CA GLN A 314 3.28 26.35 -7.26
C GLN A 314 3.39 25.84 -5.83
N VAL A 315 3.15 24.55 -5.61
CA VAL A 315 3.21 23.93 -4.27
C VAL A 315 4.63 24.02 -3.70
N GLU A 316 5.67 23.75 -4.50
CA GLU A 316 7.05 23.85 -4.03
C GLU A 316 7.46 25.29 -3.69
N LEU A 317 7.02 26.27 -4.48
CA LEU A 317 7.29 27.68 -4.21
C LEU A 317 6.59 28.14 -2.92
N GLU A 318 5.33 27.78 -2.74
CA GLU A 318 4.59 28.04 -1.49
C GLU A 318 5.27 27.39 -0.28
N GLU A 319 5.76 26.15 -0.41
CA GLU A 319 6.53 25.50 0.65
C GLU A 319 7.85 26.21 0.96
N ALA A 320 8.56 26.67 -0.07
CA ALA A 320 9.79 27.43 0.11
C ALA A 320 9.53 28.76 0.84
N VAL A 321 8.44 29.45 0.52
CA VAL A 321 8.01 30.68 1.21
C VAL A 321 7.72 30.39 2.68
N VAL A 322 6.95 29.35 3.00
CA VAL A 322 6.65 28.97 4.39
C VAL A 322 7.91 28.62 5.18
N ARG A 323 8.90 27.93 4.56
CA ARG A 323 10.19 27.62 5.20
C ARG A 323 11.01 28.88 5.48
N ARG A 324 11.07 29.81 4.53
CA ARG A 324 11.74 31.11 4.73
C ARG A 324 11.09 31.91 5.86
N GLN A 325 9.76 31.99 5.86
CA GLN A 325 9.02 32.65 6.95
C GLN A 325 9.25 31.99 8.31
N ALA A 326 9.41 30.66 8.37
CA ALA A 326 9.73 29.95 9.62
C ALA A 326 11.15 30.25 10.13
N ALA A 327 12.12 30.46 9.23
CA ALA A 327 13.51 30.76 9.58
C ALA A 327 13.72 32.19 10.11
N VAL A 328 12.82 33.13 9.78
CA VAL A 328 12.91 34.55 10.14
C VAL A 328 12.10 34.90 11.40
N ARG A 329 11.47 33.93 12.07
CA ARG A 329 10.60 34.18 13.24
C ARG A 329 11.38 34.57 14.50
N THR A 330 10.87 35.56 15.23
CA THR A 330 11.38 35.96 16.55
C THR A 330 10.91 35.00 17.65
N LEU A 331 11.61 34.95 18.80
CA LEU A 331 11.31 34.03 19.91
C LEU A 331 9.88 34.17 20.45
N SER A 332 9.35 35.40 20.57
CA SER A 332 7.97 35.64 21.04
C SER A 332 6.92 35.14 20.03
N GLN A 333 7.15 35.35 18.73
CA GLN A 333 6.29 34.80 17.68
C GLN A 333 6.36 33.28 17.63
N GLN A 334 7.54 32.70 17.86
CA GLN A 334 7.73 31.26 17.95
C GLN A 334 6.97 30.66 19.16
N ALA A 335 7.00 31.32 20.32
CA ALA A 335 6.23 30.91 21.49
C ALA A 335 4.71 30.92 21.22
N LYS A 336 4.18 31.95 20.55
CA LYS A 336 2.76 32.03 20.15
C LYS A 336 2.36 30.91 19.19
N VAL A 337 3.22 30.57 18.22
CA VAL A 337 2.94 29.47 17.29
C VAL A 337 2.97 28.12 18.01
N TRP A 338 3.92 27.91 18.91
CA TRP A 338 3.99 26.68 19.70
C TRP A 338 2.82 26.53 20.66
N SER A 339 2.33 27.61 21.29
CA SER A 339 1.15 27.54 22.17
C SER A 339 -0.11 27.14 21.40
N VAL A 340 -0.36 27.73 20.23
CA VAL A 340 -1.47 27.33 19.34
C VAL A 340 -1.34 25.87 18.93
N ARG A 341 -0.13 25.41 18.58
CA ARG A 341 0.09 23.99 18.24
C ARG A 341 -0.17 23.06 19.40
N VAL A 342 0.26 23.40 20.61
CA VAL A 342 0.00 22.59 21.81
C VAL A 342 -1.50 22.50 22.04
N LEU A 343 -2.23 23.63 21.98
CA LEU A 343 -3.68 23.65 22.14
C LEU A 343 -4.40 22.77 21.10
N LEU A 344 -4.05 22.89 19.82
CA LEU A 344 -4.67 22.10 18.75
C LEU A 344 -4.34 20.61 18.87
N ASN A 345 -3.11 20.24 19.26
CA ASN A 345 -2.77 18.84 19.49
C ASN A 345 -3.46 18.27 20.74
N LEU A 346 -3.63 19.06 21.80
CA LEU A 346 -4.44 18.67 22.95
C LEU A 346 -5.90 18.44 22.55
N LEU A 347 -6.47 19.31 21.71
CA LEU A 347 -7.82 19.11 21.16
C LEU A 347 -7.91 17.81 20.35
N VAL A 348 -6.92 17.51 19.50
CA VAL A 348 -6.88 16.24 18.74
C VAL A 348 -6.81 15.04 19.68
N ILE A 349 -5.98 15.08 20.73
CA ILE A 349 -5.90 14.01 21.73
C ILE A 349 -7.23 13.85 22.46
N ALA A 350 -7.91 14.94 22.82
CA ALA A 350 -9.22 14.89 23.47
C ALA A 350 -10.28 14.27 22.55
N LEU A 351 -10.30 14.62 21.26
CA LEU A 351 -11.21 14.01 20.27
C LEU A 351 -10.94 12.51 20.09
N LEU A 352 -9.67 12.10 20.05
CA LEU A 352 -9.28 10.69 19.99
C LEU A 352 -9.70 9.95 21.26
N GLY A 353 -9.46 10.53 22.44
CA GLY A 353 -9.88 9.97 23.72
C GLY A 353 -11.40 9.80 23.83
N ALA A 354 -12.17 10.81 23.41
CA ALA A 354 -13.63 10.76 23.37
C ALA A 354 -14.14 9.68 22.40
N ALA A 355 -13.52 9.55 21.23
CA ALA A 355 -13.81 8.48 20.29
C ALA A 355 -13.57 7.09 20.91
N PHE A 356 -12.42 6.87 21.55
CA PHE A 356 -12.10 5.58 22.17
C PHE A 356 -13.00 5.26 23.36
N TYR A 357 -13.27 6.24 24.23
CA TYR A 357 -14.24 6.08 25.31
C TYR A 357 -15.63 5.73 24.78
N GLY A 358 -16.05 6.38 23.69
CA GLY A 358 -17.31 6.08 23.03
C GLY A 358 -17.39 4.66 22.47
N VAL A 359 -16.30 4.13 21.89
CA VAL A 359 -16.24 2.72 21.43
C VAL A 359 -16.38 1.76 22.62
N TYR A 360 -15.66 2.02 23.71
CA TYR A 360 -15.75 1.23 24.94
C TYR A 360 -17.17 1.27 25.53
N TRP A 361 -17.76 2.47 25.64
CA TRP A 361 -19.12 2.66 26.13
C TRP A 361 -20.15 1.98 25.23
N ALA A 362 -20.06 2.11 23.90
CA ALA A 362 -20.96 1.47 22.96
C ALA A 362 -20.90 -0.06 23.10
N THR A 363 -19.70 -0.62 23.25
CA THR A 363 -19.50 -2.07 23.46
C THR A 363 -20.12 -2.53 24.78
N GLY A 364 -19.93 -1.79 25.89
CA GLY A 364 -20.59 -2.10 27.16
C GLY A 364 -22.11 -1.91 27.14
N ALA A 365 -22.60 -0.92 26.39
CA ALA A 365 -24.02 -0.65 26.26
C ALA A 365 -24.75 -1.77 25.50
N THR A 366 -24.12 -2.38 24.48
CA THR A 366 -24.76 -3.50 23.75
C THR A 366 -25.22 -4.62 24.66
N VAL A 367 -24.35 -5.07 25.57
CA VAL A 367 -24.65 -6.16 26.50
C VAL A 367 -25.85 -5.80 27.37
N LYS A 368 -25.85 -4.59 27.96
CA LYS A 368 -26.96 -4.10 28.79
C LYS A 368 -28.27 -3.93 28.04
N LEU A 369 -28.22 -3.43 26.81
CA LEU A 369 -29.40 -3.23 25.96
C LEU A 369 -29.99 -4.56 25.49
N GLN A 370 -29.16 -5.58 25.31
CA GLN A 370 -29.58 -6.91 24.87
C GLN A 370 -30.36 -7.69 25.94
N GLU A 371 -30.20 -7.33 27.21
CA GLU A 371 -30.98 -7.89 28.33
C GLU A 371 -32.39 -7.29 28.42
N THR A 372 -32.69 -6.19 27.71
CA THR A 372 -34.00 -5.54 27.82
C THR A 372 -35.08 -6.30 27.01
N PRO A 373 -36.29 -6.51 27.58
CA PRO A 373 -37.32 -7.35 26.96
C PRO A 373 -37.86 -6.76 25.64
N LEU A 374 -37.87 -5.43 25.52
CA LEU A 374 -38.33 -4.72 24.32
C LEU A 374 -37.42 -4.97 23.12
N VAL A 375 -36.10 -5.09 23.36
CA VAL A 375 -35.11 -5.39 22.33
C VAL A 375 -35.21 -6.86 21.88
N GLN A 376 -35.55 -7.78 22.79
CA GLN A 376 -35.76 -9.19 22.44
C GLN A 376 -37.00 -9.41 21.56
N GLN A 377 -38.05 -8.60 21.76
CA GLN A 377 -39.30 -8.72 20.99
C GLN A 377 -39.22 -8.13 19.57
N MET A 378 -38.39 -7.10 19.36
CA MET A 378 -38.27 -6.44 18.05
C MET A 378 -36.98 -6.83 17.31
N PRO A 379 -37.06 -7.67 16.26
CA PRO A 379 -35.86 -8.21 15.59
C PRO A 379 -35.01 -7.13 14.91
N LEU A 380 -35.63 -6.04 14.43
CA LEU A 380 -34.93 -4.90 13.84
C LEU A 380 -34.11 -4.12 14.90
N VAL A 381 -34.68 -3.93 16.09
CA VAL A 381 -34.01 -3.23 17.19
C VAL A 381 -32.85 -4.07 17.72
N LYS A 382 -33.06 -5.39 17.85
CA LYS A 382 -31.99 -6.35 18.18
C LYS A 382 -30.81 -6.25 17.22
N LEU A 383 -31.06 -6.23 15.91
CA LEU A 383 -30.02 -6.07 14.90
C LEU A 383 -29.27 -4.74 15.05
N GLY A 384 -30.00 -3.64 15.30
CA GLY A 384 -29.40 -2.33 15.54
C GLY A 384 -28.48 -2.31 16.76
N VAL A 385 -28.89 -2.96 17.86
CA VAL A 385 -28.08 -3.11 19.08
C VAL A 385 -26.85 -4.00 18.82
N ASP A 386 -26.99 -5.12 18.13
CA ASP A 386 -25.88 -6.01 17.76
C ASP A 386 -24.82 -5.30 16.89
N TYR A 387 -25.24 -4.33 16.07
CA TYR A 387 -24.35 -3.54 15.21
C TYR A 387 -23.85 -2.24 15.86
N LEU A 388 -24.30 -1.90 17.07
CA LEU A 388 -23.98 -0.62 17.72
C LEU A 388 -22.47 -0.31 17.79
N PRO A 389 -21.56 -1.24 18.17
CA PRO A 389 -20.13 -0.95 18.22
C PRO A 389 -19.56 -0.71 16.82
N SER A 390 -20.05 -1.46 15.83
CA SER A 390 -19.66 -1.32 14.42
C SER A 390 -20.13 0.03 13.83
N ILE A 391 -21.39 0.41 14.11
CA ILE A 391 -21.97 1.70 13.72
C ILE A 391 -21.17 2.84 14.33
N PHE A 392 -20.86 2.75 15.62
CA PHE A 392 -20.11 3.78 16.34
C PHE A 392 -18.69 3.93 15.77
N ILE A 393 -17.95 2.83 15.59
CA ILE A 393 -16.59 2.83 15.02
C ILE A 393 -16.60 3.45 13.62
N SER A 394 -17.52 3.02 12.77
CA SER A 394 -17.64 3.56 11.40
C SER A 394 -18.02 5.03 11.40
N GLY A 395 -18.95 5.46 12.27
CA GLY A 395 -19.35 6.85 12.42
C GLY A 395 -18.19 7.74 12.82
N VAL A 396 -17.42 7.34 13.84
CA VAL A 396 -16.21 8.06 14.25
C VAL A 396 -15.18 8.09 13.12
N ASN A 397 -14.93 6.97 12.44
CA ASN A 397 -13.99 6.88 11.32
C ASN A 397 -14.41 7.68 10.08
N PHE A 398 -15.70 8.02 9.96
CA PHE A 398 -16.25 8.88 8.92
C PHE A 398 -16.21 10.37 9.30
N LEU A 399 -16.52 10.70 10.56
CA LEU A 399 -16.67 12.08 11.04
C LEU A 399 -15.36 12.76 11.44
N LEU A 400 -14.42 12.03 12.07
CA LEU A 400 -13.17 12.62 12.57
C LEU A 400 -12.17 13.04 11.46
N PRO A 401 -11.99 12.31 10.34
CA PRO A 401 -11.02 12.72 9.32
C PRO A 401 -11.33 14.08 8.67
N PRO A 402 -12.59 14.43 8.35
CA PRO A 402 -12.97 15.79 7.98
C PRO A 402 -12.61 16.83 9.05
N VAL A 403 -12.82 16.53 10.34
CA VAL A 403 -12.43 17.42 11.45
C VAL A 403 -10.92 17.62 11.51
N PHE A 404 -10.11 16.57 11.33
CA PHE A 404 -8.66 16.70 11.25
C PHE A 404 -8.19 17.54 10.06
N LYS A 405 -8.89 17.48 8.92
CA LYS A 405 -8.62 18.33 7.76
C LYS A 405 -8.93 19.81 8.04
N LEU A 406 -9.92 20.11 8.88
CA LEU A 406 -10.22 21.48 9.34
C LEU A 406 -9.19 22.01 10.34
N ILE A 407 -8.67 21.14 11.22
CA ILE A 407 -7.66 21.49 12.24
C ILE A 407 -6.27 21.70 11.62
N ALA A 408 -5.88 20.88 10.64
CA ALA A 408 -4.53 20.90 10.06
C ALA A 408 -4.04 22.26 9.51
N PRO A 409 -4.84 23.09 8.80
CA PRO A 409 -4.39 24.40 8.36
C PRO A 409 -4.14 25.36 9.53
N LEU A 410 -4.87 25.22 10.65
CA LEU A 410 -4.72 26.07 11.83
C LEU A 410 -3.39 25.85 12.55
N GLU A 411 -2.74 24.70 12.38
CA GLU A 411 -1.45 24.38 13.00
C GLU A 411 -0.25 25.09 12.34
N GLY A 412 -0.46 25.69 11.16
CA GLY A 412 0.56 26.44 10.43
C GLY A 412 1.77 25.60 10.00
N TYR A 413 1.59 24.29 9.78
CA TYR A 413 2.59 23.42 9.14
C TYR A 413 2.62 23.61 7.61
N THR A 414 3.70 23.17 6.97
CA THR A 414 3.75 23.11 5.49
C THR A 414 2.70 22.12 4.96
N ARG A 415 2.18 22.34 3.74
CA ARG A 415 1.15 21.48 3.16
C ARG A 415 1.55 20.00 3.13
N SER A 416 2.79 19.67 2.76
CA SER A 416 3.26 18.27 2.81
C SER A 416 3.21 17.65 4.21
N ARG A 417 3.61 18.40 5.26
CA ARG A 417 3.57 17.92 6.65
C ARG A 417 2.14 17.79 7.16
N GLN A 418 1.26 18.73 6.81
CA GLN A 418 -0.16 18.66 7.16
C GLN A 418 -0.77 17.35 6.67
N ILE A 419 -0.51 16.96 5.41
CA ILE A 419 -1.06 15.73 4.84
C ILE A 419 -0.54 14.49 5.59
N VAL A 420 0.76 14.44 5.92
CA VAL A 420 1.34 13.33 6.69
C VAL A 420 0.72 13.24 8.08
N PHE A 421 0.52 14.37 8.78
CA PHE A 421 -0.11 14.38 10.11
C PHE A 421 -1.58 13.97 10.07
N ILE A 422 -2.36 14.47 9.12
CA ILE A 422 -3.76 14.06 8.93
C ILE A 422 -3.81 12.54 8.69
N LEU A 423 -2.93 12.03 7.83
CA LEU A 423 -2.85 10.62 7.51
C LEU A 423 -2.47 9.79 8.74
N LEU A 424 -1.44 10.20 9.48
CA LEU A 424 -1.01 9.51 10.70
C LEU A 424 -2.10 9.48 11.77
N ARG A 425 -2.79 10.61 12.01
CA ARG A 425 -3.92 10.70 12.95
C ARG A 425 -5.08 9.80 12.53
N THR A 426 -5.38 9.72 11.23
CA THR A 426 -6.45 8.87 10.70
C THR A 426 -6.09 7.39 10.78
N VAL A 427 -4.83 7.04 10.50
CA VAL A 427 -4.30 5.68 10.67
C VAL A 427 -4.39 5.26 12.13
N PHE A 428 -3.92 6.11 13.03
CA PHE A 428 -3.96 5.88 14.47
C PHE A 428 -5.41 5.68 14.95
N LEU A 429 -6.34 6.57 14.56
CA LEU A 429 -7.75 6.44 14.90
C LEU A 429 -8.32 5.08 14.51
N ARG A 430 -8.13 4.66 13.25
CA ARG A 430 -8.70 3.41 12.73
C ARG A 430 -8.12 2.18 13.43
N LEU A 431 -6.80 2.11 13.56
CA LEU A 431 -6.13 0.97 14.21
C LEU A 431 -6.43 0.91 15.71
N ALA A 432 -6.38 2.05 16.41
CA ALA A 432 -6.68 2.13 17.83
C ALA A 432 -8.16 1.84 18.12
N SER A 433 -9.10 2.26 17.25
CA SER A 433 -10.52 1.93 17.42
C SER A 433 -10.77 0.41 17.41
N LEU A 434 -10.08 -0.33 16.53
CA LEU A 434 -10.15 -1.79 16.48
C LEU A 434 -9.54 -2.42 17.74
N LEU A 435 -8.39 -1.92 18.20
CA LEU A 435 -7.77 -2.39 19.44
C LEU A 435 -8.64 -2.16 20.68
N VAL A 436 -9.27 -1.01 20.80
CA VAL A 436 -10.17 -0.68 21.91
C VAL A 436 -11.40 -1.59 21.91
N LEU A 437 -11.96 -1.90 20.73
CA LEU A 437 -13.04 -2.89 20.62
C LEU A 437 -12.58 -4.26 21.11
N LEU A 438 -11.44 -4.76 20.63
CA LEU A 438 -10.91 -6.06 21.03
C LEU A 438 -10.58 -6.12 22.52
N PHE A 439 -10.00 -5.05 23.07
CA PHE A 439 -9.72 -4.94 24.49
C PHE A 439 -11.02 -4.91 25.32
N SER A 440 -12.05 -4.18 24.86
CA SER A 440 -13.35 -4.13 25.54
C SER A 440 -14.03 -5.51 25.55
N LEU A 441 -14.03 -6.21 24.41
CA LEU A 441 -14.54 -7.57 24.31
C LEU A 441 -13.74 -8.53 25.21
N TRP A 442 -12.41 -8.39 25.24
CA TRP A 442 -11.56 -9.20 26.11
C TRP A 442 -11.88 -9.01 27.58
N ASN A 443 -12.04 -7.76 28.00
CA ASN A 443 -12.38 -7.40 29.36
C ASN A 443 -13.71 -8.03 29.78
N GLN A 444 -14.67 -8.14 28.86
CA GLN A 444 -15.93 -8.85 29.08
C GLN A 444 -15.77 -10.37 29.14
N ILE A 445 -14.92 -10.96 28.28
CA ILE A 445 -14.68 -12.42 28.25
C ILE A 445 -13.95 -12.90 29.51
N THR A 446 -12.95 -12.13 29.97
CA THR A 446 -12.03 -12.50 31.07
C THR A 446 -12.43 -11.92 32.43
N CYS A 447 -13.67 -11.43 32.58
CA CYS A 447 -14.17 -10.81 33.82
C CYS A 447 -13.21 -9.74 34.39
N GLY A 448 -12.66 -8.87 33.54
CA GLY A 448 -11.71 -7.84 33.98
C GLY A 448 -10.29 -8.33 34.29
N GLY A 449 -9.94 -9.55 33.84
CA GLY A 449 -8.69 -10.22 34.20
C GLY A 449 -8.76 -10.98 35.54
N ASN A 450 -9.91 -10.97 36.21
CA ASN A 450 -10.11 -11.63 37.50
C ASN A 450 -10.70 -13.02 37.29
N ALA A 451 -9.84 -14.04 37.21
CA ALA A 451 -10.25 -15.44 37.06
C ALA A 451 -11.06 -15.98 38.26
N GLU A 452 -11.03 -15.29 39.41
CA GLU A 452 -11.71 -15.69 40.65
C GLU A 452 -13.14 -15.17 40.80
N ALA A 453 -13.62 -14.31 39.89
CA ALA A 453 -15.00 -13.84 39.91
C ALA A 453 -15.98 -15.03 39.77
N GLU A 454 -17.11 -15.01 40.48
CA GLU A 454 -18.09 -16.12 40.49
C GLU A 454 -18.56 -16.53 39.07
N GLU A 455 -18.61 -15.56 38.15
CA GLU A 455 -19.01 -15.77 36.76
C GLU A 455 -17.93 -16.46 35.91
N CYS A 456 -16.66 -16.39 36.31
CA CYS A 456 -15.51 -16.93 35.58
C CYS A 456 -14.85 -18.13 36.28
N LYS A 457 -15.09 -18.36 37.57
CA LYS A 457 -14.39 -19.35 38.41
C LYS A 457 -14.43 -20.79 37.87
N THR A 458 -15.55 -21.23 37.29
CA THR A 458 -15.74 -22.62 36.86
C THR A 458 -14.98 -22.96 35.57
N CYS A 459 -14.88 -22.00 34.64
CA CYS A 459 -14.44 -22.26 33.26
C CYS A 459 -13.32 -21.34 32.79
N GLY A 460 -12.92 -20.34 33.59
CA GLY A 460 -11.88 -19.35 33.27
C GLY A 460 -12.34 -18.22 32.34
N TYR A 461 -13.62 -18.16 31.99
CA TYR A 461 -14.25 -17.13 31.16
C TYR A 461 -15.74 -17.02 31.52
N LYS A 462 -16.39 -15.94 31.06
CA LYS A 462 -17.82 -15.67 31.32
C LYS A 462 -18.74 -16.65 30.60
N TYR A 463 -18.84 -17.87 31.13
CA TYR A 463 -19.43 -19.03 30.44
C TYR A 463 -20.96 -19.00 30.32
N LYS A 464 -21.67 -18.32 31.25
CA LYS A 464 -23.14 -18.26 31.25
C LYS A 464 -23.70 -17.42 30.09
N GLU A 465 -23.06 -16.29 29.79
CA GLU A 465 -23.49 -15.37 28.73
C GLU A 465 -22.77 -15.65 27.40
N LEU A 466 -21.52 -16.12 27.45
CA LEU A 466 -20.70 -16.43 26.28
C LEU A 466 -20.24 -17.90 26.33
N PRO A 467 -21.13 -18.88 26.05
CA PRO A 467 -20.76 -20.29 26.03
C PRO A 467 -19.65 -20.59 25.01
N CYS A 468 -19.65 -19.83 23.90
CA CYS A 468 -18.70 -19.90 22.78
C CYS A 468 -18.13 -18.52 22.44
N TRP A 469 -17.20 -18.04 23.26
CA TRP A 469 -16.64 -16.70 23.10
C TRP A 469 -15.83 -16.53 21.80
N GLU A 470 -15.17 -17.58 21.29
CA GLU A 470 -14.40 -17.52 20.04
C GLU A 470 -15.32 -17.25 18.84
N THR A 471 -16.45 -17.95 18.78
CA THR A 471 -17.47 -17.73 17.75
C THR A 471 -18.04 -16.32 17.85
N ARG A 472 -18.32 -15.83 19.07
CA ARG A 472 -18.82 -14.46 19.28
C ARG A 472 -17.82 -13.40 18.79
N LEU A 473 -16.53 -13.59 19.05
CA LEU A 473 -15.49 -12.68 18.54
C LEU A 473 -15.41 -12.72 17.01
N GLY A 474 -15.56 -13.91 16.41
CA GLY A 474 -15.68 -14.08 14.97
C GLY A 474 -16.91 -13.37 14.37
N GLN A 475 -18.05 -13.39 15.07
CA GLN A 475 -19.27 -12.66 14.69
C GLN A 475 -19.06 -11.15 14.71
N GLU A 476 -18.35 -10.60 15.70
CA GLU A 476 -18.03 -9.16 15.73
C GLU A 476 -17.16 -8.74 14.54
N MET A 477 -16.13 -9.53 14.20
CA MET A 477 -15.28 -9.25 13.02
C MET A 477 -16.05 -9.41 11.70
N TYR A 478 -16.97 -10.38 11.62
CA TYR A 478 -17.88 -10.54 10.49
C TYR A 478 -18.82 -9.34 10.33
N LYS A 479 -19.47 -8.90 11.41
CA LYS A 479 -20.34 -7.71 11.42
C LYS A 479 -19.58 -6.46 10.97
N LEU A 480 -18.37 -6.23 11.46
CA LEU A 480 -17.52 -5.13 11.00
C LEU A 480 -17.22 -5.20 9.49
N LEU A 481 -16.90 -6.39 8.97
CA LEU A 481 -16.60 -6.58 7.54
C LEU A 481 -17.81 -6.24 6.65
N ILE A 482 -18.99 -6.75 7.02
CA ILE A 482 -20.26 -6.53 6.32
C ILE A 482 -20.70 -5.08 6.46
N PHE A 483 -20.63 -4.51 7.66
CA PHE A 483 -20.98 -3.11 7.90
C PHE A 483 -20.13 -2.14 7.09
N ASP A 484 -18.82 -2.40 6.98
CA ASP A 484 -17.92 -1.60 6.16
C ASP A 484 -18.26 -1.71 4.66
N LEU A 485 -18.66 -2.90 4.17
CA LEU A 485 -19.17 -3.06 2.81
C LEU A 485 -20.47 -2.26 2.59
N LEU A 486 -21.44 -2.41 3.50
CA LEU A 486 -22.73 -1.71 3.42
C LEU A 486 -22.56 -0.20 3.48
N THR A 487 -21.73 0.30 4.40
CA THR A 487 -21.43 1.73 4.52
C THR A 487 -20.70 2.25 3.28
N GLY A 488 -19.73 1.49 2.76
CA GLY A 488 -19.04 1.84 1.53
C GLY A 488 -20.00 1.96 0.33
N LEU A 489 -20.92 1.01 0.18
CA LEU A 489 -21.97 1.04 -0.86
C LEU A 489 -22.94 2.21 -0.64
N ALA A 490 -23.39 2.43 0.60
CA ALA A 490 -24.30 3.52 0.95
C ALA A 490 -23.69 4.89 0.65
N VAL A 491 -22.41 5.13 1.01
CA VAL A 491 -21.71 6.37 0.67
C VAL A 491 -21.65 6.56 -0.85
N MET A 492 -21.41 5.49 -1.62
CA MET A 492 -21.37 5.60 -3.07
C MET A 492 -22.75 5.91 -3.67
N LEU A 493 -23.79 5.22 -3.24
CA LEU A 493 -25.15 5.35 -3.78
C LEU A 493 -25.89 6.60 -3.29
N LEU A 494 -25.71 6.99 -2.03
CA LEU A 494 -26.47 8.07 -1.39
C LEU A 494 -25.73 9.41 -1.39
N ILE A 495 -24.40 9.41 -1.47
CA ILE A 495 -23.60 10.64 -1.44
C ILE A 495 -22.97 10.90 -2.79
N GLN A 496 -22.21 9.95 -3.34
CA GLN A 496 -21.41 10.19 -4.54
C GLN A 496 -22.26 10.27 -5.81
N PHE A 497 -23.23 9.37 -5.98
CA PHE A 497 -24.11 9.36 -7.16
C PHE A 497 -25.06 10.57 -7.21
N PRO A 498 -25.75 10.96 -6.12
CA PRO A 498 -26.66 12.12 -6.15
C PRO A 498 -25.90 13.43 -6.31
N ARG A 499 -24.69 13.55 -5.74
CA ARG A 499 -23.83 14.72 -5.96
C ARG A 499 -23.52 14.93 -7.45
N LYS A 500 -23.27 13.85 -8.19
CA LYS A 500 -23.08 13.92 -9.65
C LYS A 500 -24.35 14.39 -10.36
N LEU A 501 -25.50 13.82 -9.99
CA LEU A 501 -26.79 14.18 -10.58
C LEU A 501 -27.11 15.67 -10.35
N LEU A 502 -26.87 16.18 -9.13
CA LEU A 502 -27.03 17.58 -8.75
C LEU A 502 -26.10 18.52 -9.53
N CYS A 503 -24.83 18.15 -9.74
CA CYS A 503 -23.90 18.93 -10.56
C CYS A 503 -24.30 18.94 -12.05
N GLY A 504 -24.99 17.91 -12.55
CA GLY A 504 -25.50 17.84 -13.91
C GLY A 504 -26.79 18.64 -14.15
N LEU A 505 -27.68 18.70 -13.14
CA LEU A 505 -28.98 19.39 -13.26
C LEU A 505 -28.91 20.88 -12.91
N CYS A 506 -27.97 21.33 -12.06
CA CYS A 506 -27.89 22.71 -11.61
C CYS A 506 -26.64 23.42 -12.17
N PRO A 507 -26.70 24.06 -13.35
CA PRO A 507 -25.58 24.84 -13.92
C PRO A 507 -25.28 26.16 -13.18
N GLY A 508 -25.97 26.46 -12.07
CA GLY A 508 -25.80 27.67 -11.28
C GLY A 508 -24.54 27.68 -10.38
N PRO A 509 -24.32 28.78 -9.63
CA PRO A 509 -23.18 28.94 -8.71
C PRO A 509 -23.14 27.86 -7.60
N LEU A 510 -24.31 27.33 -7.20
CA LEU A 510 -24.40 26.18 -6.29
C LEU A 510 -23.78 24.89 -6.88
N GLY A 511 -23.92 24.66 -8.20
CA GLY A 511 -23.30 23.51 -8.87
C GLY A 511 -21.78 23.64 -8.94
N ARG A 512 -21.26 24.87 -9.05
CA ARG A 512 -19.82 25.16 -8.99
C ARG A 512 -19.23 25.04 -7.57
N THR A 513 -19.95 25.43 -6.53
CA THR A 513 -19.50 25.28 -5.13
C THR A 513 -19.57 23.83 -4.65
N VAL A 514 -20.54 23.05 -5.12
CA VAL A 514 -20.61 21.60 -4.84
C VAL A 514 -19.44 20.87 -5.49
N GLY A 515 -18.91 21.34 -6.62
CA GLY A 515 -17.60 20.95 -7.16
C GLY A 515 -17.45 19.47 -7.57
N THR A 516 -16.59 19.21 -8.56
CA THR A 516 -16.26 17.84 -8.97
C THR A 516 -15.51 17.10 -7.86
N GLN A 517 -15.98 15.89 -7.51
CA GLN A 517 -15.34 15.06 -6.48
C GLN A 517 -13.94 14.62 -6.93
N GLU A 518 -12.92 14.96 -6.14
CA GLU A 518 -11.56 14.44 -6.31
C GLU A 518 -11.44 13.06 -5.65
N PHE A 519 -10.75 12.12 -6.32
CA PHE A 519 -10.45 10.81 -5.77
C PHE A 519 -9.32 10.92 -4.73
N GLN A 520 -9.69 10.88 -3.44
CA GLN A 520 -8.73 10.97 -2.34
C GLN A 520 -8.11 9.61 -2.05
N VAL A 521 -7.04 9.31 -2.78
CA VAL A 521 -6.25 8.05 -2.66
C VAL A 521 -5.95 7.66 -1.21
N PRO A 522 -5.48 8.56 -0.31
CA PRO A 522 -5.07 8.14 1.03
C PRO A 522 -6.22 7.60 1.90
N ASP A 523 -7.40 8.21 1.82
CA ASP A 523 -8.56 7.81 2.62
C ASP A 523 -9.10 6.43 2.17
N GLU A 524 -9.11 6.21 0.86
CA GLU A 524 -9.54 4.96 0.23
C GLU A 524 -8.54 3.83 0.51
N VAL A 525 -7.24 4.08 0.38
CA VAL A 525 -6.20 3.10 0.74
C VAL A 525 -6.30 2.72 2.22
N LEU A 526 -6.49 3.70 3.09
CA LEU A 526 -6.61 3.43 4.51
C LEU A 526 -7.88 2.63 4.84
N GLY A 527 -8.93 2.72 4.02
CA GLY A 527 -10.12 1.87 4.15
C GLY A 527 -9.79 0.41 3.84
N LEU A 528 -9.00 0.18 2.79
CA LEU A 528 -8.52 -1.16 2.43
C LEU A 528 -7.64 -1.77 3.53
N ILE A 529 -6.74 -0.98 4.12
CA ILE A 529 -5.87 -1.45 5.22
C ILE A 529 -6.71 -1.80 6.44
N TYR A 530 -7.66 -0.96 6.82
CA TYR A 530 -8.59 -1.25 7.92
C TYR A 530 -9.36 -2.55 7.67
N ALA A 531 -9.98 -2.72 6.50
CA ALA A 531 -10.67 -3.96 6.14
C ALA A 531 -9.74 -5.19 6.22
N GLN A 532 -8.49 -5.06 5.77
CA GLN A 532 -7.52 -6.14 5.85
C GLN A 532 -7.13 -6.48 7.31
N THR A 533 -6.99 -5.48 8.17
CA THR A 533 -6.69 -5.70 9.59
C THR A 533 -7.81 -6.43 10.33
N VAL A 534 -9.07 -6.11 10.04
CA VAL A 534 -10.24 -6.85 10.55
C VAL A 534 -10.19 -8.31 10.14
N VAL A 535 -9.79 -8.59 8.89
CA VAL A 535 -9.64 -9.97 8.40
C VAL A 535 -8.51 -10.71 9.11
N TRP A 536 -7.36 -10.06 9.34
CA TRP A 536 -6.26 -10.72 10.05
C TRP A 536 -6.63 -11.09 11.47
N VAL A 537 -7.25 -10.17 12.22
CA VAL A 537 -7.78 -10.46 13.56
C VAL A 537 -8.84 -11.56 13.52
N GLY A 538 -9.80 -11.45 12.59
CA GLY A 538 -10.95 -12.36 12.52
C GLY A 538 -10.65 -13.72 11.91
N SER A 539 -9.60 -13.89 11.10
CA SER A 539 -9.31 -15.12 10.34
C SER A 539 -9.04 -16.35 11.22
N PHE A 540 -8.65 -16.14 12.49
CA PHE A 540 -8.50 -17.20 13.47
C PHE A 540 -9.84 -17.65 14.05
N PHE A 541 -10.83 -16.76 14.19
CA PHE A 541 -12.13 -17.06 14.79
C PHE A 541 -13.21 -17.38 13.73
N CYS A 542 -13.01 -16.85 12.53
CA CYS A 542 -13.85 -17.00 11.35
C CYS A 542 -12.95 -17.40 10.16
N PRO A 543 -12.65 -18.70 9.96
CA PRO A 543 -11.67 -19.17 8.97
C PRO A 543 -11.96 -18.75 7.53
N LEU A 544 -13.24 -18.60 7.17
CA LEU A 544 -13.69 -18.21 5.83
C LEU A 544 -13.85 -16.69 5.67
N LEU A 545 -13.49 -15.88 6.67
CA LEU A 545 -13.48 -14.41 6.56
C LEU A 545 -12.63 -13.88 5.39
N PRO A 546 -11.45 -14.46 5.06
CA PRO A 546 -10.69 -14.06 3.87
C PRO A 546 -11.45 -14.30 2.56
N MET A 547 -12.29 -15.34 2.48
CA MET A 547 -13.13 -15.60 1.30
C MET A 547 -14.19 -14.51 1.14
N LEU A 548 -14.87 -14.13 2.23
CA LEU A 548 -15.83 -13.02 2.21
C LEU A 548 -15.16 -11.70 1.84
N ASN A 549 -13.96 -11.43 2.39
CA ASN A 549 -13.22 -10.23 2.04
C ASN A 549 -12.74 -10.22 0.59
N THR A 550 -12.47 -11.39 0.00
CA THR A 550 -12.19 -11.52 -1.44
C THR A 550 -13.39 -11.04 -2.28
N VAL A 551 -14.61 -11.48 -1.93
CA VAL A 551 -15.84 -11.02 -2.59
C VAL A 551 -16.01 -9.51 -2.42
N LYS A 552 -15.83 -9.00 -1.19
CA LYS A 552 -15.88 -7.56 -0.90
C LYS A 552 -14.88 -6.76 -1.73
N PHE A 553 -13.61 -7.17 -1.80
CA PHE A 553 -12.59 -6.47 -2.58
C PHE A 553 -12.83 -6.56 -4.08
N LEU A 554 -13.41 -7.65 -4.59
CA LEU A 554 -13.82 -7.76 -5.98
C LEU A 554 -14.95 -6.77 -6.30
N LEU A 555 -15.98 -6.71 -5.44
CA LEU A 555 -17.06 -5.72 -5.56
C LEU A 555 -16.51 -4.30 -5.50
N LEU A 556 -15.68 -3.99 -4.50
CA LEU A 556 -15.05 -2.67 -4.37
C LEU A 556 -14.19 -2.31 -5.60
N PHE A 557 -13.48 -3.26 -6.20
CA PHE A 557 -12.69 -3.02 -7.41
C PHE A 557 -13.57 -2.50 -8.56
N TYR A 558 -14.67 -3.20 -8.85
CA TYR A 558 -15.57 -2.81 -9.94
C TYR A 558 -16.35 -1.54 -9.62
N PHE A 559 -16.85 -1.43 -8.39
CA PHE A 559 -17.60 -0.26 -7.96
C PHE A 559 -16.73 1.00 -7.96
N LYS A 560 -15.51 0.95 -7.40
CA LYS A 560 -14.60 2.11 -7.40
C LYS A 560 -14.10 2.43 -8.81
N LYS A 561 -13.86 1.43 -9.65
CA LYS A 561 -13.58 1.64 -11.08
C LYS A 561 -14.73 2.40 -11.74
N PHE A 562 -15.98 1.96 -11.53
CA PHE A 562 -17.15 2.61 -12.10
C PHE A 562 -17.28 4.06 -11.62
N THR A 563 -17.14 4.31 -10.32
CA THR A 563 -17.18 5.66 -9.74
C THR A 563 -16.05 6.54 -10.31
N LEU A 564 -14.85 6.00 -10.49
CA LEU A 564 -13.71 6.76 -11.01
C LEU A 564 -13.98 7.25 -12.44
N PHE A 565 -14.44 6.37 -13.33
CA PHE A 565 -14.74 6.72 -14.73
C PHE A 565 -16.01 7.56 -14.87
N SER A 566 -16.98 7.40 -13.96
CA SER A 566 -18.28 8.06 -14.07
C SER A 566 -18.32 9.42 -13.38
N THR A 567 -17.71 9.55 -12.20
CA THR A 567 -18.01 10.66 -11.26
C THR A 567 -16.78 11.47 -10.88
N CYS A 568 -15.58 10.86 -10.89
CA CYS A 568 -14.37 11.52 -10.41
C CYS A 568 -13.69 12.32 -11.52
N SER A 569 -13.21 13.51 -11.16
CA SER A 569 -12.22 14.24 -11.98
C SER A 569 -10.80 13.81 -11.59
N PRO A 570 -9.82 13.89 -12.52
CA PRO A 570 -8.43 13.61 -12.21
C PRO A 570 -7.97 14.48 -11.03
N ALA A 571 -7.33 13.85 -10.05
CA ALA A 571 -6.91 14.54 -8.83
C ALA A 571 -5.94 15.68 -9.18
N SER A 572 -6.25 16.90 -8.75
CA SER A 572 -5.40 18.08 -8.94
C SER A 572 -4.08 17.98 -8.17
N ARG A 573 -4.06 17.16 -7.11
CA ARG A 573 -2.93 16.97 -6.20
C ARG A 573 -2.18 15.69 -6.55
N THR A 574 -1.05 15.82 -7.22
CA THR A 574 -0.10 14.73 -7.41
C THR A 574 0.65 14.49 -6.11
N PHE A 575 0.20 13.53 -5.31
CA PHE A 575 1.03 12.99 -4.25
C PHE A 575 2.30 12.43 -4.90
N ARG A 576 3.48 12.74 -4.34
CA ARG A 576 4.75 12.22 -4.87
C ARG A 576 4.65 10.69 -4.89
N ALA A 577 4.67 10.10 -6.09
CA ALA A 577 4.41 8.67 -6.29
C ALA A 577 5.35 7.78 -5.45
N ALA A 578 6.58 8.26 -5.21
CA ALA A 578 7.55 7.64 -4.33
C ALA A 578 7.00 7.46 -2.89
N THR A 579 6.51 8.52 -2.25
CA THR A 579 6.05 8.47 -0.85
C THR A 579 4.84 7.53 -0.68
N VAL A 580 3.94 7.48 -1.67
CA VAL A 580 2.77 6.57 -1.68
C VAL A 580 3.18 5.10 -1.75
N ASN A 581 4.15 4.77 -2.61
CA ASN A 581 4.58 3.39 -2.83
C ASN A 581 5.34 2.78 -1.65
N PHE A 582 5.86 3.62 -0.74
CA PHE A 582 6.49 3.17 0.51
C PHE A 582 5.54 3.26 1.71
N PHE A 583 4.87 4.38 1.88
CA PHE A 583 4.06 4.65 3.07
C PHE A 583 2.91 3.66 3.23
N PHE A 584 2.19 3.33 2.15
CA PHE A 584 1.03 2.43 2.28
C PHE A 584 1.41 0.97 2.59
N PRO A 585 2.43 0.36 1.94
CA PRO A 585 2.94 -0.95 2.40
C PRO A 585 3.49 -0.93 3.83
N LEU A 586 4.10 0.18 4.27
CA LEU A 586 4.55 0.33 5.66
C LEU A 586 3.38 0.33 6.65
N VAL A 587 2.32 1.11 6.39
CA VAL A 587 1.11 1.11 7.23
C VAL A 587 0.41 -0.25 7.21
N LEU A 588 0.41 -0.95 6.07
CA LEU A 588 -0.11 -2.31 5.97
C LEU A 588 0.69 -3.29 6.83
N LEU A 589 2.02 -3.18 6.85
CA LEU A 589 2.90 -3.97 7.72
C LEU A 589 2.63 -3.69 9.20
N LEU A 590 2.47 -2.43 9.58
CA LEU A 590 2.07 -2.03 10.94
C LEU A 590 0.70 -2.60 11.32
N GLY A 591 -0.26 -2.59 10.39
CA GLY A 591 -1.55 -3.21 10.60
C GLY A 591 -1.44 -4.72 10.87
N LEU A 592 -0.55 -5.42 10.16
CA LEU A 592 -0.33 -6.86 10.35
C LEU A 592 0.25 -7.13 11.74
N THR A 593 1.29 -6.41 12.15
CA THR A 593 1.92 -6.61 13.46
C THR A 593 0.94 -6.30 14.60
N ILE A 594 0.16 -5.22 14.50
CA ILE A 594 -0.86 -4.87 15.49
C ILE A 594 -1.96 -5.94 15.54
N SER A 595 -2.39 -6.49 14.40
CA SER A 595 -3.42 -7.54 14.36
C SER A 595 -2.94 -8.89 14.91
N ALA A 596 -1.63 -9.17 14.83
CA ALA A 596 -1.06 -10.41 15.36
C ALA A 596 -1.08 -10.44 16.90
N VAL A 597 -0.91 -9.29 17.57
CA VAL A 597 -0.89 -9.20 19.04
C VAL A 597 -2.15 -9.82 19.69
N PRO A 598 -3.38 -9.39 19.39
CA PRO A 598 -4.58 -9.95 20.01
C PRO A 598 -4.80 -11.43 19.66
N VAL A 599 -4.46 -11.86 18.43
CA VAL A 599 -4.58 -13.26 18.02
C VAL A 599 -3.60 -14.13 18.81
N LEU A 600 -2.33 -13.76 18.91
CA LEU A 600 -1.34 -14.50 19.68
C LEU A 600 -1.69 -14.49 21.17
N TYR A 601 -2.13 -13.35 21.71
CA TYR A 601 -2.60 -13.23 23.08
C TYR A 601 -3.75 -14.22 23.38
N SER A 602 -4.72 -14.35 22.46
CA SER A 602 -5.80 -15.33 22.58
C SER A 602 -5.31 -16.79 22.53
N ILE A 603 -4.33 -17.10 21.68
CA ILE A 603 -3.80 -18.46 21.51
C ILE A 603 -2.99 -18.92 22.74
N PHE A 604 -2.22 -18.01 23.34
CA PHE A 604 -1.31 -18.34 24.43
C PHE A 604 -1.92 -18.21 25.82
N LEU A 605 -2.83 -17.25 26.05
CA LEU A 605 -3.24 -16.86 27.41
C LEU A 605 -4.71 -17.14 27.76
N ILE A 606 -5.67 -17.17 26.84
CA ILE A 606 -7.06 -17.57 27.21
C ILE A 606 -7.20 -19.09 27.14
N PRO A 607 -7.83 -19.71 28.15
CA PRO A 607 -8.39 -21.05 27.98
C PRO A 607 -9.43 -21.12 26.83
N PRO A 608 -9.36 -22.12 25.95
CA PRO A 608 -10.38 -22.32 24.93
C PRO A 608 -11.73 -22.65 25.58
N SER A 609 -12.82 -22.33 24.88
CA SER A 609 -14.17 -22.71 25.32
C SER A 609 -14.29 -24.23 25.49
N LYS A 610 -14.96 -24.64 26.57
CA LYS A 610 -15.13 -26.07 26.89
C LYS A 610 -16.24 -26.72 26.06
N LEU A 611 -17.13 -25.91 25.50
CA LEU A 611 -18.33 -26.34 24.79
C LEU A 611 -18.16 -26.45 23.27
N CYS A 612 -17.26 -25.66 22.65
CA CYS A 612 -17.17 -25.57 21.19
C CYS A 612 -15.74 -25.49 20.64
N GLY A 613 -15.64 -25.71 19.33
CA GLY A 613 -14.39 -25.65 18.58
C GLY A 613 -13.47 -26.88 18.65
N PRO A 614 -12.31 -26.81 17.99
CA PRO A 614 -11.35 -27.91 17.87
C PRO A 614 -10.45 -28.11 19.10
N PHE A 615 -10.34 -27.12 19.99
CA PHE A 615 -9.42 -27.15 21.15
C PHE A 615 -10.12 -27.48 22.49
N ARG A 616 -11.30 -28.12 22.45
CA ARG A 616 -12.08 -28.46 23.67
C ARG A 616 -11.25 -29.30 24.64
N GLY A 617 -11.42 -29.03 25.94
CA GLY A 617 -10.78 -29.78 27.02
C GLY A 617 -9.32 -29.39 27.32
N GLN A 618 -8.69 -28.54 26.50
CA GLN A 618 -7.31 -28.11 26.69
C GLN A 618 -7.19 -26.94 27.69
N SER A 619 -6.01 -26.76 28.27
CA SER A 619 -5.69 -25.64 29.17
C SER A 619 -5.42 -24.33 28.41
N SER A 620 -4.78 -24.43 27.24
CA SER A 620 -4.60 -23.34 26.28
C SER A 620 -4.68 -23.88 24.85
N ILE A 621 -4.97 -23.01 23.87
CA ILE A 621 -4.98 -23.39 22.45
C ILE A 621 -3.59 -23.89 22.02
N TRP A 622 -2.53 -23.28 22.55
CA TRP A 622 -1.15 -23.70 22.29
C TRP A 622 -0.78 -25.08 22.83
N ALA A 623 -1.41 -25.54 23.92
CA ALA A 623 -1.07 -26.82 24.59
C ALA A 623 -1.15 -28.03 23.65
N LYS A 624 -1.94 -27.96 22.58
CA LYS A 624 -2.08 -29.05 21.60
C LYS A 624 -0.83 -29.28 20.74
N ILE A 625 -0.01 -28.26 20.51
CA ILE A 625 1.22 -28.38 19.71
C ILE A 625 2.24 -29.31 20.39
N PRO A 626 2.70 -29.05 21.62
CA PRO A 626 3.67 -29.93 22.29
C PRO A 626 3.11 -31.34 22.52
N GLU A 627 1.82 -31.50 22.81
CA GLU A 627 1.16 -32.81 22.92
C GLU A 627 1.16 -33.60 21.60
N SER A 628 1.02 -32.90 20.47
CA SER A 628 1.08 -33.56 19.16
C SER A 628 2.53 -33.88 18.78
N ILE A 629 3.50 -33.06 19.20
CA ILE A 629 4.93 -33.32 18.99
C ILE A 629 5.39 -34.57 19.77
N SER A 630 4.84 -34.82 20.97
CA SER A 630 5.18 -36.03 21.73
C SER A 630 4.61 -37.32 21.15
N SER A 631 3.61 -37.24 20.26
CA SER A 631 3.06 -38.40 19.54
C SER A 631 3.88 -38.81 18.30
N LEU A 632 4.84 -37.99 17.87
CA LEU A 632 5.68 -38.25 16.70
C LEU A 632 6.82 -39.26 17.00
N PRO A 633 7.44 -39.86 15.96
CA PRO A 633 8.60 -40.73 16.13
C PRO A 633 9.74 -40.04 16.89
N ARG A 634 10.48 -40.79 17.71
CA ARG A 634 11.57 -40.26 18.57
C ARG A 634 12.60 -39.40 17.82
N ILE A 635 12.89 -39.73 16.55
CA ILE A 635 13.84 -38.98 15.71
C ILE A 635 13.31 -37.57 15.44
N THR A 636 12.05 -37.45 14.99
CA THR A 636 11.41 -36.17 14.70
C THR A 636 11.17 -35.36 15.97
N GLN A 637 10.78 -36.03 17.05
CA GLN A 637 10.61 -35.42 18.36
C GLN A 637 11.92 -34.77 18.83
N ASN A 638 13.03 -35.51 18.84
CA ASN A 638 14.34 -34.99 19.25
C ASN A 638 14.79 -33.83 18.36
N PHE A 639 14.52 -33.89 17.06
CA PHE A 639 14.84 -32.79 16.13
C PHE A 639 14.01 -31.53 16.40
N LEU A 640 12.70 -31.65 16.62
CA LEU A 640 11.81 -30.52 16.92
C LEU A 640 12.10 -29.89 18.28
N PHE A 641 12.36 -30.71 19.31
CA PHE A 641 12.77 -30.19 20.61
C PHE A 641 14.15 -29.53 20.52
N PHE A 642 15.10 -30.10 19.76
CA PHE A 642 16.40 -29.47 19.52
C PHE A 642 16.26 -28.08 18.88
N LEU A 643 15.39 -27.91 17.88
CA LEU A 643 15.09 -26.60 17.28
C LEU A 643 14.56 -25.58 18.31
N GLY A 644 13.82 -26.04 19.33
CA GLY A 644 13.30 -25.22 20.42
C GLY A 644 14.28 -24.97 21.58
N THR A 645 15.43 -25.64 21.60
CA THR A 645 16.42 -25.47 22.68
C THR A 645 17.27 -24.21 22.50
N GLN A 646 17.78 -23.71 23.62
CA GLN A 646 18.77 -22.63 23.64
C GLN A 646 20.03 -22.98 22.82
N ALA A 647 20.38 -24.26 22.72
CA ALA A 647 21.53 -24.75 21.94
C ALA A 647 21.40 -24.50 20.43
N PHE A 648 20.17 -24.45 19.88
CA PHE A 648 19.94 -24.06 18.48
C PHE A 648 19.70 -22.54 18.34
N ALA A 649 18.94 -21.96 19.28
CA ALA A 649 18.58 -20.55 19.25
C ALA A 649 19.80 -19.61 19.35
N VAL A 650 20.78 -19.92 20.22
CA VAL A 650 21.96 -19.06 20.41
C VAL A 650 22.83 -18.98 19.16
N PRO A 651 23.25 -20.08 18.51
CA PRO A 651 23.96 -20.02 17.24
C PRO A 651 23.15 -19.34 16.13
N LEU A 652 21.83 -19.59 16.05
CA LEU A 652 20.98 -18.93 15.06
C LEU A 652 20.94 -17.41 15.26
N LEU A 653 20.83 -16.94 16.50
CA LEU A 653 20.89 -15.52 16.84
C LEU A 653 22.26 -14.91 16.56
N LEU A 654 23.35 -15.64 16.80
CA LEU A 654 24.71 -15.19 16.46
C LEU A 654 24.89 -15.09 14.94
N ILE A 655 24.45 -16.09 14.17
CA ILE A 655 24.50 -16.04 12.70
C ILE A 655 23.63 -14.89 12.18
N SER A 656 22.43 -14.71 12.73
CA SER A 656 21.53 -13.62 12.36
C SER A 656 22.10 -12.25 12.75
N SER A 657 22.80 -12.12 13.88
CA SER A 657 23.41 -10.86 14.30
C SER A 657 24.63 -10.54 13.44
N ILE A 658 25.46 -11.52 13.11
CA ILE A 658 26.57 -11.39 12.15
C ILE A 658 26.03 -10.96 10.78
N LEU A 659 24.97 -11.62 10.30
CA LEU A 659 24.33 -11.26 9.03
C LEU A 659 23.75 -9.84 9.08
N MET A 660 23.11 -9.45 10.19
CA MET A 660 22.61 -8.10 10.38
C MET A 660 23.76 -7.08 10.34
N VAL A 661 24.84 -7.29 11.09
CA VAL A 661 26.02 -6.42 11.07
C VAL A 661 26.63 -6.34 9.67
N TYR A 662 26.75 -7.48 8.98
CA TYR A 662 27.24 -7.52 7.60
C TYR A 662 26.35 -6.67 6.67
N THR A 663 25.02 -6.84 6.74
CA THR A 663 24.09 -6.04 5.93
C THR A 663 24.11 -4.55 6.29
N LEU A 664 24.30 -4.20 7.56
CA LEU A 664 24.45 -2.81 8.00
C LEU A 664 25.75 -2.17 7.49
N VAL A 665 26.87 -2.88 7.59
CA VAL A 665 28.15 -2.43 7.04
C VAL A 665 28.05 -2.26 5.52
N LEU A 666 27.43 -3.22 4.84
CA LEU A 666 27.20 -3.16 3.41
C LEU A 666 26.32 -1.96 3.03
N ALA A 667 25.22 -1.73 3.75
CA ALA A 667 24.36 -0.57 3.55
C ALA A 667 25.10 0.75 3.78
N ASN A 668 25.94 0.85 4.82
CA ASN A 668 26.78 2.02 5.08
C ASN A 668 27.82 2.26 3.99
N SER A 669 28.44 1.18 3.47
CA SER A 669 29.43 1.27 2.39
C SER A 669 28.80 1.78 1.08
N TYR A 670 27.61 1.25 0.72
CA TYR A 670 26.84 1.75 -0.41
C TYR A 670 26.37 3.18 -0.18
N GLY A 671 25.99 3.54 1.04
CA GLY A 671 25.67 4.91 1.42
C GLY A 671 26.84 5.87 1.16
N ARG A 672 28.07 5.48 1.55
CA ARG A 672 29.29 6.25 1.29
C ARG A 672 29.58 6.35 -0.21
N LEU A 673 29.49 5.24 -0.95
CA LEU A 673 29.68 5.23 -2.41
C LEU A 673 28.69 6.15 -3.12
N ILE A 674 27.40 6.10 -2.73
CA ILE A 674 26.36 6.99 -3.26
C ILE A 674 26.68 8.45 -2.94
N SER A 675 27.17 8.76 -1.72
CA SER A 675 27.55 10.12 -1.34
C SER A 675 28.72 10.66 -2.16
N GLU A 676 29.72 9.81 -2.45
CA GLU A 676 30.87 10.20 -3.27
C GLU A 676 30.48 10.39 -4.73
N LEU A 677 29.67 9.49 -5.29
CA LEU A 677 29.11 9.64 -6.64
C LEU A 677 28.29 10.94 -6.78
N LYS A 678 27.49 11.29 -5.76
CA LYS A 678 26.77 12.58 -5.73
C LYS A 678 27.73 13.77 -5.73
N ARG A 679 28.79 13.72 -4.93
CA ARG A 679 29.82 14.77 -4.89
C ARG A 679 30.49 14.94 -6.25
N GLN A 680 30.81 13.83 -6.93
CA GLN A 680 31.37 13.85 -8.28
C GLN A 680 30.42 14.50 -9.29
N ILE A 681 29.14 14.14 -9.27
CA ILE A 681 28.12 14.77 -10.14
C ILE A 681 28.02 16.27 -9.86
N GLU A 682 28.04 16.69 -8.60
CA GLU A 682 27.95 18.11 -8.23
C GLU A 682 29.19 18.91 -8.67
N MET A 683 30.39 18.36 -8.47
CA MET A 683 31.63 18.99 -8.97
C MET A 683 31.67 19.04 -10.49
N GLU A 684 31.23 17.99 -11.18
CA GLU A 684 31.15 17.98 -12.65
C GLU A 684 30.16 19.03 -13.17
N ALA A 685 29.00 19.18 -12.51
CA ALA A 685 28.04 20.22 -12.84
C ALA A 685 28.60 21.63 -12.62
N GLN A 686 29.28 21.88 -11.49
CA GLN A 686 29.94 23.16 -11.20
C GLN A 686 31.03 23.47 -12.24
N ASN A 687 31.86 22.48 -12.59
CA ASN A 687 32.90 22.63 -13.61
C ASN A 687 32.29 22.95 -14.98
N LYS A 688 31.20 22.29 -15.38
CA LYS A 688 30.48 22.58 -16.63
C LYS A 688 29.95 24.02 -16.66
N VAL A 689 29.36 24.49 -15.55
CA VAL A 689 28.88 25.88 -15.44
C VAL A 689 30.03 26.87 -15.54
N PHE A 690 31.13 26.62 -14.83
CA PHE A 690 32.33 27.47 -14.87
C PHE A 690 32.93 27.55 -16.29
N LEU A 691 33.08 26.41 -16.96
CA LEU A 691 33.58 26.35 -18.34
C LEU A 691 32.65 27.08 -19.32
N ALA A 692 31.33 26.92 -19.17
CA ALA A 692 30.36 27.62 -20.00
C ALA A 692 30.43 29.16 -19.81
N GLN A 693 30.54 29.64 -18.56
CA GLN A 693 30.71 31.07 -18.28
C GLN A 693 31.98 31.63 -18.91
N ARG A 694 33.10 30.89 -18.82
CA ARG A 694 34.38 31.31 -19.40
C ARG A 694 34.36 31.32 -20.93
N ALA A 695 33.71 30.34 -21.55
CA ALA A 695 33.53 30.31 -23.01
C ALA A 695 32.68 31.49 -23.50
N VAL A 696 31.60 31.83 -22.80
CA VAL A 696 30.79 33.01 -23.12
C VAL A 696 31.61 34.30 -22.98
N ALA A 697 32.36 34.46 -21.89
CA ALA A 697 33.22 35.63 -21.68
C ALA A 697 34.27 35.80 -22.79
N LEU A 698 34.90 34.71 -23.24
CA LEU A 698 35.85 34.71 -24.34
C LEU A 698 35.18 35.07 -25.68
N SER A 699 34.00 34.52 -25.96
CA SER A 699 33.25 34.84 -27.18
C SER A 699 32.82 36.31 -27.24
N SER A 700 32.44 36.91 -26.10
CA SER A 700 32.11 38.34 -26.01
C SER A 700 33.34 39.24 -26.16
N ALA A 701 34.51 38.79 -25.70
CA ALA A 701 35.76 39.53 -25.87
C ALA A 701 36.26 39.49 -27.33
N SER A 702 36.05 38.38 -28.04
CA SER A 702 36.41 38.25 -29.46
C SER A 702 35.47 39.00 -30.42
N GLY A 703 34.28 39.42 -29.98
CA GLY A 703 33.33 40.21 -30.78
C GLY A 703 33.49 41.73 -30.65
N ALA A 704 34.41 42.21 -29.80
CA ALA A 704 34.68 43.63 -29.55
C ALA A 704 35.97 44.14 -30.24
N LEU A 705 36.59 43.32 -31.08
CA LEU A 705 37.68 43.63 -32.01
C LEU A 705 37.14 43.51 -33.44
#